data_AF-A0A6M0BTN2-F1
#
_entry.id   AF-A0A6M0BTN2-F1
#
_cell.length_a   1.000
_cell.length_b   1.000
_cell.length_c   1.000
_cell.angle_alpha   90.00
_cell.angle_beta   90.00
_cell.angle_gamma   90.00
#
_symmetry.space_group_name_H-M   'P 1'
#
loop_
_entity.id
_entity.type
_entity.pdbx_description
1 polymer ?
#
loop_
_entity_poly.entity_id
_entity_poly.type
_entity_poly.pdbx_seq_one_letter_code
_entity_poly.pdbx_strand_id
1 'polypeptide(L)'
;MDKKEKNLLAEMSNPESLNSEKSKSSPEKARLKEPKLLKPISIVDTKISDFVEWLQDVSLFKLTVILSESALLFAVVSYVITIPNRKTQEIQEARKVLREESGHEYSDGRIAALKVLNNKSCQGNPGLKAPKAKMPNLTLNPCQSLSFSQGSQKVNKYSMDLSHSNLEEADLSGASLVGVNLRGSNLQGANLAKANLKGADLTGAQLQGANLARANLKKAILQDSNLDNSNLYGANLQAANFSEASLVKIRALWANSRDAIFHRANLQSANFNRADLRGADFYKANLENATLRFADLSSMTNATRAQLKPTNLRETELKGADLWGAKIWSKFQIKRAKNWQETTKMPNWEQMEQERLPRLRIALLKPETSQSLSDAYELGMRRAANRRVEIWGIPHSSGVENEAKIIKQLIDDGMDGIILTPEDPVDSLPALKKASDAGVAIITVDFCFDFIKAEDLAIACFNTNSFQMGYDSGQYIAQWTQKNLLPNSSSRQSVQIALVDGAVYDRYYPYLQGVSKAINESNVSFEIVDSVSVTSTRDIIKVKKLLKNNPNVQILWGGSNLATETALTAVTESGLNNKVKVFGVLDLSKEKAEMLLDANSPLELIIDQSGLQIGSDAVKKTISVLRKKRSGADYRVYPVKHRLLTQDDPDTVRDFLKEYGWF
;
A
#
# COMPACT_ATOMS: atom_id res chain seq x y z
N MET A 1 24.53 -2.75 36.42
CA MET A 1 25.51 -1.69 36.75
C MET A 1 24.83 -0.39 36.38
N ASP A 2 23.94 0.14 37.23
CA ASP A 2 24.21 1.05 38.39
C ASP A 2 25.02 2.28 37.92
N LYS A 3 24.65 3.54 38.13
CA LYS A 3 23.56 4.22 38.84
C LYS A 3 23.72 5.73 38.50
N LYS A 4 22.61 6.49 38.46
CA LYS A 4 22.41 7.87 38.99
C LYS A 4 23.53 8.93 38.77
N GLU A 5 23.28 10.21 38.46
CA GLU A 5 22.15 11.08 38.78
C GLU A 5 22.32 12.40 38.00
N LYS A 6 21.19 12.99 37.61
CA LYS A 6 21.04 14.41 37.26
C LYS A 6 21.22 15.27 38.52
N ASN A 7 21.76 16.48 38.38
CA ASN A 7 21.17 17.78 38.81
C ASN A 7 22.25 18.88 38.94
N LEU A 8 21.99 20.09 38.41
CA LEU A 8 21.66 21.35 39.14
C LEU A 8 22.80 21.84 40.04
N LEU A 9 23.16 23.10 40.19
CA LEU A 9 22.68 24.43 39.80
C LEU A 9 23.90 25.36 40.06
N ALA A 10 24.09 26.38 39.22
CA ALA A 10 24.12 27.79 39.62
C ALA A 10 24.91 28.12 40.91
N GLU A 11 25.98 28.91 40.76
CA GLU A 11 26.18 30.21 41.41
C GLU A 11 27.62 30.69 41.09
N MET A 12 27.73 31.83 40.41
CA MET A 12 28.27 33.07 40.98
C MET A 12 29.72 32.95 41.44
N SER A 13 30.63 33.57 40.68
CA SER A 13 31.51 34.65 41.18
C SER A 13 32.72 34.84 40.25
N ASN A 14 32.74 35.97 39.54
CA ASN A 14 33.98 36.75 39.36
C ASN A 14 34.53 37.06 40.78
N PRO A 15 35.85 37.31 41.02
CA PRO A 15 36.70 38.11 40.15
C PRO A 15 38.22 37.79 40.16
N GLU A 16 38.93 38.52 39.30
CA GLU A 16 40.24 39.16 39.54
C GLU A 16 41.56 38.36 39.70
N SER A 17 42.52 38.89 38.92
CA SER A 17 43.94 39.12 39.30
C SER A 17 44.88 37.92 39.15
N LEU A 18 46.17 38.03 38.85
CA LEU A 18 47.13 39.14 38.75
C LEU A 18 48.41 38.51 38.14
N ASN A 19 49.16 39.28 37.33
CA ASN A 19 50.63 39.18 37.16
C ASN A 19 51.21 37.86 36.59
N SER A 20 52.37 37.81 35.95
CA SER A 20 53.36 38.76 35.44
C SER A 20 54.45 37.88 34.84
N GLU A 21 55.10 38.26 33.75
CA GLU A 21 56.56 38.23 33.71
C GLU A 21 57.14 39.05 32.56
N LYS A 22 58.23 39.75 32.91
CA LYS A 22 59.00 40.70 32.13
C LYS A 22 60.18 40.00 31.45
N SER A 23 60.56 40.49 30.28
CA SER A 23 61.97 40.75 29.90
C SER A 23 61.99 41.79 28.76
N LYS A 24 62.24 43.08 29.04
CA LYS A 24 63.53 43.83 28.90
C LYS A 24 64.40 43.33 27.72
N SER A 25 64.63 44.12 26.67
CA SER A 25 65.63 45.20 26.66
C SER A 25 65.38 46.31 25.60
N SER A 26 65.74 47.55 25.95
CA SER A 26 65.73 48.79 25.13
C SER A 26 67.16 49.10 24.61
N PRO A 27 67.52 50.32 24.13
CA PRO A 27 66.76 51.46 23.54
C PRO A 27 67.45 52.08 22.29
N GLU A 28 66.75 52.95 21.54
CA GLU A 28 67.43 54.12 20.94
C GLU A 28 66.48 55.32 20.75
N LYS A 29 66.99 56.50 21.13
CA LYS A 29 66.31 57.81 21.19
C LYS A 29 66.74 58.67 20.00
N ALA A 30 65.80 59.42 19.40
CA ALA A 30 65.96 60.81 18.92
C ALA A 30 64.66 61.22 18.19
N ARG A 31 64.15 62.45 18.20
CA ARG A 31 64.39 63.72 18.90
C ARG A 31 63.15 64.58 18.61
N LEU A 32 62.72 65.36 19.60
CA LEU A 32 61.68 66.38 19.51
C LEU A 32 62.04 67.52 18.54
N LYS A 33 61.03 68.02 17.82
CA LYS A 33 60.94 69.42 17.38
C LYS A 33 59.51 69.92 17.58
N GLU A 34 59.31 70.66 18.65
CA GLU A 34 58.43 71.83 18.66
C GLU A 34 59.28 73.02 18.16
N PRO A 35 58.74 74.10 17.53
CA PRO A 35 57.78 74.93 18.29
C PRO A 35 56.84 75.91 17.52
N LYS A 36 55.98 76.56 18.34
CA LYS A 36 55.43 77.93 18.29
C LYS A 36 54.05 78.22 17.66
N LEU A 37 53.12 78.43 18.60
CA LEU A 37 52.30 79.63 18.88
C LEU A 37 51.06 79.99 18.03
N LEU A 38 49.91 79.84 18.72
CA LEU A 38 48.77 80.77 18.92
C LEU A 38 47.84 81.14 17.74
N LYS A 39 46.56 80.73 17.86
CA LYS A 39 45.46 81.56 18.43
C LYS A 39 44.16 80.72 18.60
N PRO A 40 43.24 81.11 19.51
CA PRO A 40 42.13 80.27 19.95
C PRO A 40 40.95 80.35 18.97
N ILE A 41 40.33 79.21 18.65
CA ILE A 41 39.10 79.17 17.84
C ILE A 41 37.94 78.77 18.75
N SER A 42 37.25 79.80 19.24
CA SER A 42 36.12 79.81 20.18
C SER A 42 34.78 79.36 19.55
N ILE A 43 34.77 78.28 18.77
CA ILE A 43 33.55 77.79 18.08
C ILE A 43 33.12 76.39 18.58
N VAL A 44 34.05 75.62 19.15
CA VAL A 44 33.76 74.26 19.65
C VAL A 44 33.09 74.33 21.03
N ASP A 45 33.48 75.27 21.89
CA ASP A 45 32.88 75.43 23.23
C ASP A 45 31.43 75.95 23.17
N THR A 46 31.10 76.82 22.22
CA THR A 46 29.73 77.35 22.05
C THR A 46 28.77 76.30 21.50
N LYS A 47 29.17 75.48 20.52
CA LYS A 47 28.32 74.40 20.00
C LYS A 47 28.13 73.23 20.96
N ILE A 48 29.11 72.98 21.83
CA ILE A 48 28.97 72.00 22.92
C ILE A 48 28.06 72.57 24.01
N SER A 49 28.17 73.86 24.34
CA SER A 49 27.26 74.53 25.27
C SER A 49 25.81 74.53 24.79
N ASP A 50 25.56 74.87 23.52
CA ASP A 50 24.22 74.85 22.92
C ASP A 50 23.63 73.43 22.88
N PHE A 51 24.47 72.41 22.65
CA PHE A 51 24.06 71.01 22.68
C PHE A 51 23.76 70.51 24.10
N VAL A 52 24.51 70.99 25.10
CA VAL A 52 24.30 70.68 26.53
C VAL A 52 23.07 71.39 27.08
N GLU A 53 22.82 72.66 26.72
CA GLU A 53 21.57 73.38 27.05
C GLU A 53 20.35 72.71 26.38
N TRP A 54 20.47 72.30 25.12
CA TRP A 54 19.42 71.52 24.45
C TRP A 54 19.17 70.17 25.13
N LEU A 55 20.22 69.47 25.59
CA LEU A 55 20.09 68.23 26.35
C LEU A 55 19.49 68.42 27.75
N GLN A 56 19.64 69.60 28.36
CA GLN A 56 19.03 69.95 29.65
C GLN A 56 17.53 70.26 29.52
N ASP A 57 17.09 70.78 28.38
CA ASP A 57 15.68 71.13 28.10
C ASP A 57 14.84 69.97 27.54
N VAL A 58 15.49 68.91 27.04
CA VAL A 58 14.78 67.69 26.61
C VAL A 58 14.64 66.77 27.81
N SER A 59 13.40 66.51 28.25
CA SER A 59 13.17 65.53 29.32
C SER A 59 13.81 64.19 28.94
N LEU A 60 14.53 63.57 29.89
CA LEU A 60 15.15 62.25 29.73
C LEU A 60 14.17 61.20 29.18
N PHE A 61 12.87 61.38 29.43
CA PHE A 61 11.79 60.56 28.88
C PHE A 61 11.55 60.80 27.37
N LYS A 62 11.53 62.06 26.90
CA LYS A 62 11.41 62.36 25.46
C LYS A 62 12.63 61.90 24.67
N LEU A 63 13.84 62.05 25.24
CA LEU A 63 15.07 61.58 24.59
C LEU A 63 15.09 60.05 24.48
N THR A 64 14.69 59.33 25.54
CA THR A 64 14.61 57.86 25.51
C THR A 64 13.53 57.35 24.56
N VAL A 65 12.38 58.01 24.46
CA VAL A 65 11.34 57.67 23.46
C VAL A 65 11.87 57.85 22.04
N ILE A 66 12.46 59.01 21.70
CA ILE A 66 13.01 59.26 20.35
C ILE A 66 14.13 58.27 20.01
N LEU A 67 15.03 57.98 20.94
CA LEU A 67 16.10 57.00 20.74
C LEU A 67 15.55 55.58 20.58
N SER A 68 14.50 55.21 21.32
CA SER A 68 13.85 53.90 21.22
C SER A 68 13.09 53.72 19.90
N GLU A 69 12.35 54.74 19.44
CA GLU A 69 11.65 54.74 18.15
C GLU A 69 12.63 54.73 16.98
N SER A 70 13.72 55.51 17.09
CA SER A 70 14.79 55.51 16.09
C SER A 70 15.52 54.17 16.05
N ALA A 71 15.82 53.55 17.20
CA ALA A 71 16.43 52.23 17.26
C ALA A 71 15.54 51.14 16.66
N LEU A 72 14.22 51.22 16.89
CA LEU A 72 13.24 50.32 16.27
C LEU A 72 13.21 50.52 14.75
N LEU A 73 13.22 51.77 14.28
CA LEU A 73 13.29 52.11 12.86
C LEU A 73 14.58 51.59 12.22
N PHE A 74 15.74 51.79 12.85
CA PHE A 74 17.02 51.26 12.38
C PHE A 74 17.05 49.73 12.39
N ALA A 75 16.45 49.09 13.39
CA ALA A 75 16.33 47.63 13.43
C ALA A 75 15.44 47.11 12.29
N VAL A 76 14.31 47.77 12.00
CA VAL A 76 13.43 47.42 10.87
C VAL A 76 14.11 47.68 9.53
N VAL A 77 14.78 48.82 9.35
CA VAL A 77 15.51 49.17 8.13
C VAL A 77 16.68 48.20 7.91
N SER A 78 17.46 47.90 8.95
CA SER A 78 18.53 46.89 8.90
C SER A 78 17.99 45.49 8.60
N TYR A 79 16.87 45.12 9.22
CA TYR A 79 16.18 43.86 8.94
C TYR A 79 15.75 43.79 7.46
N VAL A 80 15.12 44.84 6.93
CA VAL A 80 14.65 44.91 5.53
C VAL A 80 15.82 44.90 4.54
N ILE A 81 16.89 45.65 4.81
CA ILE A 81 18.09 45.71 3.94
C ILE A 81 18.83 44.36 3.91
N THR A 82 18.79 43.58 4.99
CA THR A 82 19.50 42.30 5.08
C THR A 82 18.72 41.09 4.53
N ILE A 83 17.41 41.22 4.25
CA ILE A 83 16.57 40.15 3.70
C ILE A 83 17.15 39.51 2.42
N PRO A 84 17.59 40.26 1.39
CA PRO A 84 18.14 39.68 0.18
C PRO A 84 19.42 38.87 0.43
N ASN A 85 20.29 39.35 1.32
CA ASN A 85 21.55 38.69 1.66
C ASN A 85 21.31 37.38 2.43
N ARG A 86 20.39 37.37 3.40
CA ARG A 86 20.03 36.15 4.14
C ARG A 86 19.43 35.09 3.23
N LYS A 87 18.53 35.49 2.32
CA LYS A 87 17.93 34.58 1.33
C LYS A 87 18.99 33.96 0.42
N THR A 88 19.98 34.74 0.01
CA THR A 88 21.10 34.27 -0.84
C THR A 88 22.00 33.30 -0.09
N GLN A 89 22.33 33.58 1.17
CA GLN A 89 23.13 32.69 2.03
C GLN A 89 22.44 31.33 2.25
N GLU A 90 21.14 31.32 2.57
CA GLU A 90 20.39 30.08 2.76
C GLU A 90 20.35 29.21 1.48
N ILE A 91 20.23 29.82 0.29
CA ILE A 91 20.30 29.12 -0.99
C ILE A 91 21.68 28.51 -1.22
N GLN A 92 22.74 29.25 -0.87
CA GLN A 92 24.12 28.78 -1.00
C GLN A 92 24.42 27.62 -0.05
N GLU A 93 23.95 27.70 1.20
CA GLU A 93 24.02 26.64 2.20
C GLU A 93 23.24 25.40 1.73
N ALA A 94 22.01 25.57 1.25
CA ALA A 94 21.23 24.45 0.70
C ALA A 94 21.97 23.77 -0.48
N ARG A 95 22.53 24.54 -1.42
CA ARG A 95 23.33 23.99 -2.52
C ARG A 95 24.63 23.35 -2.04
N LYS A 96 25.21 23.82 -0.94
CA LYS A 96 26.40 23.23 -0.33
C LYS A 96 26.06 21.85 0.24
N VAL A 97 24.99 21.74 1.03
CA VAL A 97 24.46 20.45 1.53
C VAL A 97 24.21 19.48 0.39
N LEU A 98 23.55 19.91 -0.70
CA LEU A 98 23.30 19.04 -1.86
C LEU A 98 24.58 18.53 -2.54
N ARG A 99 25.65 19.32 -2.53
CA ARG A 99 26.96 18.94 -3.10
C ARG A 99 27.71 17.99 -2.18
N GLU A 100 27.72 18.28 -0.89
CA GLU A 100 28.42 17.48 0.14
C GLU A 100 27.78 16.10 0.31
N GLU A 101 26.45 16.01 0.21
CA GLU A 101 25.71 14.76 0.31
C GLU A 101 25.86 13.86 -0.94
N SER A 102 26.52 14.31 -2.01
CA SER A 102 26.64 13.52 -3.26
C SER A 102 27.18 12.11 -3.01
N GLY A 103 26.44 11.08 -3.44
CA GLY A 103 26.79 9.67 -3.24
C GLY A 103 26.32 9.07 -1.91
N HIS A 104 25.77 9.87 -1.00
CA HIS A 104 25.13 9.38 0.23
C HIS A 104 23.71 8.87 -0.03
N GLU A 105 23.43 7.66 0.47
CA GLU A 105 22.12 7.02 0.41
C GLU A 105 21.12 7.72 1.36
N TYR A 106 21.52 8.01 2.60
CA TYR A 106 20.68 8.73 3.57
C TYR A 106 20.55 10.21 3.18
N SER A 107 19.32 10.76 3.19
CA SER A 107 19.06 12.02 2.48
C SER A 107 18.28 13.08 3.26
N ASP A 108 18.20 13.03 4.59
CA ASP A 108 17.47 14.05 5.38
C ASP A 108 17.95 15.48 5.09
N GLY A 109 19.27 15.70 5.08
CA GLY A 109 19.88 16.98 4.75
C GLY A 109 19.55 17.41 3.31
N ARG A 110 19.59 16.47 2.37
CA ARG A 110 19.21 16.70 0.96
C ARG A 110 17.73 17.06 0.82
N ILE A 111 16.82 16.34 1.48
CA ILE A 111 15.38 16.63 1.47
C ILE A 111 15.12 18.03 2.04
N ALA A 112 15.75 18.37 3.17
CA ALA A 112 15.64 19.68 3.79
C ALA A 112 16.15 20.78 2.84
N ALA A 113 17.32 20.59 2.22
CA ALA A 113 17.90 21.51 1.26
C ALA A 113 17.01 21.71 0.02
N LEU A 114 16.48 20.64 -0.58
CA LEU A 114 15.55 20.73 -1.71
C LEU A 114 14.26 21.48 -1.34
N LYS A 115 13.72 21.25 -0.14
CA LYS A 115 12.54 21.97 0.36
C LYS A 115 12.82 23.47 0.56
N VAL A 116 14.01 23.83 1.06
CA VAL A 116 14.44 25.23 1.19
C VAL A 116 14.49 25.92 -0.18
N LEU A 117 15.15 25.27 -1.16
CA LEU A 117 15.25 25.79 -2.52
C LEU A 117 13.88 25.98 -3.19
N ASN A 118 12.96 25.04 -2.96
CA ASN A 118 11.60 25.06 -3.49
C ASN A 118 10.73 26.16 -2.85
N ASN A 119 10.61 26.19 -1.52
CA ASN A 119 9.62 27.04 -0.83
C ASN A 119 9.98 28.53 -0.81
N LYS A 120 11.28 28.87 -0.68
CA LYS A 120 11.67 30.28 -0.47
C LYS A 120 11.98 31.02 -1.76
N SER A 121 12.48 30.31 -2.76
CA SER A 121 13.16 30.95 -3.89
C SER A 121 12.93 30.32 -5.25
N CYS A 122 12.24 29.17 -5.31
CA CYS A 122 12.01 28.42 -6.55
C CYS A 122 13.29 28.22 -7.36
N GLN A 123 14.40 27.97 -6.66
CA GLN A 123 15.70 27.79 -7.28
C GLN A 123 15.85 26.31 -7.64
N GLY A 124 16.20 26.05 -8.89
CA GLY A 124 16.59 24.71 -9.32
C GLY A 124 17.97 24.30 -8.81
N ASN A 125 18.22 23.01 -8.92
CA ASN A 125 19.54 22.40 -8.81
C ASN A 125 19.73 21.38 -9.96
N PRO A 126 19.87 21.86 -11.21
CA PRO A 126 20.12 20.98 -12.34
C PRO A 126 21.43 20.22 -12.14
N GLY A 127 21.48 18.96 -12.59
CA GLY A 127 22.66 18.11 -12.44
C GLY A 127 22.87 17.57 -11.01
N LEU A 128 21.84 17.56 -10.16
CA LEU A 128 21.92 16.95 -8.82
C LEU A 128 22.44 15.51 -8.92
N LYS A 129 23.48 15.18 -8.16
CA LYS A 129 24.02 13.81 -8.06
C LYS A 129 23.55 13.15 -6.77
N ALA A 130 22.56 12.28 -6.89
CA ALA A 130 21.96 11.56 -5.77
C ALA A 130 21.49 10.14 -6.18
N PRO A 131 22.38 9.31 -6.74
CA PRO A 131 22.04 7.91 -6.98
C PRO A 131 21.78 7.19 -5.65
N LYS A 132 20.84 6.25 -5.63
CA LYS A 132 20.40 5.43 -4.48
C LYS A 132 19.87 6.24 -3.29
N ALA A 133 19.72 7.55 -3.44
CA ALA A 133 19.29 8.42 -2.37
C ALA A 133 17.87 8.07 -1.89
N LYS A 134 17.69 7.93 -0.58
CA LYS A 134 16.41 7.68 0.09
C LYS A 134 15.68 8.98 0.39
N MET A 135 14.83 9.40 -0.54
CA MET A 135 14.02 10.62 -0.46
C MET A 135 12.49 10.36 -0.52
N PRO A 136 11.95 9.40 0.25
CA PRO A 136 10.52 9.12 0.23
C PRO A 136 9.73 10.34 0.72
N ASN A 137 8.54 10.54 0.15
CA ASN A 137 7.62 11.63 0.48
C ASN A 137 8.21 13.05 0.34
N LEU A 138 9.27 13.22 -0.46
CA LEU A 138 9.80 14.53 -0.82
C LEU A 138 8.67 15.39 -1.40
N THR A 139 8.39 16.54 -0.80
CA THR A 139 7.31 17.43 -1.24
C THR A 139 7.89 18.70 -1.82
N LEU A 140 7.75 18.85 -3.14
CA LEU A 140 8.07 20.06 -3.88
C LEU A 140 6.75 20.68 -4.36
N ASN A 141 6.48 21.90 -3.88
CA ASN A 141 5.32 22.69 -4.24
C ASN A 141 5.50 23.32 -5.64
N PRO A 142 4.41 23.48 -6.42
CA PRO A 142 4.44 24.23 -7.66
C PRO A 142 4.86 25.68 -7.41
N CYS A 143 5.86 26.15 -8.14
CA CYS A 143 6.35 27.52 -8.01
C CYS A 143 5.45 28.51 -8.77
N GLN A 144 5.08 29.60 -8.10
CA GLN A 144 4.28 30.67 -8.70
C GLN A 144 4.98 32.00 -8.46
N SER A 145 5.09 32.80 -9.51
CA SER A 145 5.44 34.21 -9.38
C SER A 145 4.37 35.07 -10.06
N LEU A 146 4.20 36.27 -9.53
CA LEU A 146 3.36 37.30 -10.13
C LEU A 146 4.26 38.19 -10.96
N SER A 147 4.00 38.25 -12.26
CA SER A 147 4.56 39.28 -13.12
C SER A 147 3.46 40.25 -13.54
N PHE A 148 3.75 41.54 -13.46
CA PHE A 148 2.88 42.57 -14.00
C PHE A 148 3.43 43.00 -15.36
N SER A 149 2.63 42.80 -16.41
CA SER A 149 2.92 43.32 -17.75
C SER A 149 1.67 43.99 -18.29
N GLN A 150 1.80 45.26 -18.69
CA GLN A 150 0.74 46.05 -19.33
C GLN A 150 -0.62 46.00 -18.58
N GLY A 151 -0.62 46.34 -17.28
CA GLY A 151 -1.86 46.43 -16.49
C GLY A 151 -2.59 45.10 -16.21
N SER A 152 -2.04 43.96 -16.67
CA SER A 152 -2.59 42.63 -16.41
C SER A 152 -1.68 41.84 -15.46
N GLN A 153 -2.29 41.18 -14.48
CA GLN A 153 -1.61 40.34 -13.52
C GLN A 153 -1.42 38.95 -14.14
N LYS A 154 -0.19 38.62 -14.54
CA LYS A 154 0.14 37.31 -15.13
C LYS A 154 0.86 36.44 -14.11
N VAL A 155 0.22 35.33 -13.73
CA VAL A 155 0.83 34.29 -12.89
C VAL A 155 1.78 33.46 -13.75
N ASN A 156 3.09 33.65 -13.59
CA ASN A 156 4.09 32.78 -14.20
C ASN A 156 4.27 31.58 -13.28
N LYS A 157 3.84 30.41 -13.73
CA LYS A 157 4.13 29.14 -13.07
C LYS A 157 5.52 28.70 -13.50
N TYR A 158 6.44 28.68 -12.55
CA TYR A 158 7.74 28.05 -12.73
C TYR A 158 7.69 26.65 -12.11
N SER A 159 8.59 25.79 -12.55
CA SER A 159 8.83 24.50 -11.91
C SER A 159 10.20 24.49 -11.28
N MET A 160 10.36 23.73 -10.20
CA MET A 160 11.69 23.48 -9.68
C MET A 160 12.48 22.74 -10.76
N ASP A 161 13.67 23.25 -11.08
CA ASP A 161 14.53 22.67 -12.09
C ASP A 161 15.49 21.66 -11.46
N LEU A 162 15.28 20.39 -11.78
CA LEU A 162 16.12 19.26 -11.46
C LEU A 162 16.54 18.54 -12.75
N SER A 163 16.57 19.24 -13.89
CA SER A 163 17.01 18.66 -15.15
C SER A 163 18.43 18.10 -15.06
N HIS A 164 18.69 17.05 -15.82
CA HIS A 164 19.98 16.36 -15.91
C HIS A 164 20.48 15.78 -14.57
N SER A 165 19.59 15.61 -13.58
CA SER A 165 19.97 15.01 -12.30
C SER A 165 20.26 13.52 -12.47
N ASN A 166 21.22 13.00 -11.71
CA ASN A 166 21.38 11.56 -11.51
C ASN A 166 20.66 11.15 -10.22
N LEU A 167 19.53 10.47 -10.39
CA LEU A 167 18.64 9.91 -9.38
C LEU A 167 18.43 8.40 -9.61
N GLU A 168 19.41 7.75 -10.24
CA GLU A 168 19.44 6.31 -10.45
C GLU A 168 19.19 5.57 -9.13
N GLU A 169 18.26 4.61 -9.12
CA GLU A 169 17.86 3.81 -7.95
C GLU A 169 17.41 4.64 -6.72
N ALA A 170 17.15 5.95 -6.87
CA ALA A 170 16.68 6.76 -5.76
C ALA A 170 15.27 6.33 -5.31
N ASP A 171 15.03 6.32 -4.00
CA ASP A 171 13.69 6.15 -3.45
C ASP A 171 12.99 7.51 -3.37
N LEU A 172 12.04 7.73 -4.27
CA LEU A 172 11.17 8.88 -4.36
C LEU A 172 9.69 8.46 -4.17
N SER A 173 9.46 7.34 -3.47
CA SER A 173 8.12 6.82 -3.25
C SER A 173 7.26 7.85 -2.52
N GLY A 174 6.04 8.06 -3.02
CA GLY A 174 5.10 9.08 -2.49
C GLY A 174 5.53 10.54 -2.67
N ALA A 175 6.64 10.83 -3.36
CA ALA A 175 7.10 12.20 -3.55
C ALA A 175 6.10 13.06 -4.36
N SER A 176 5.92 14.33 -3.98
CA SER A 176 5.23 15.33 -4.79
C SER A 176 6.23 16.09 -5.64
N LEU A 177 6.20 15.82 -6.94
CA LEU A 177 7.07 16.39 -7.98
C LEU A 177 6.22 17.12 -9.04
N VAL A 178 5.14 17.78 -8.60
CA VAL A 178 4.16 18.41 -9.49
C VAL A 178 4.82 19.52 -10.30
N GLY A 179 4.78 19.38 -11.62
CA GLY A 179 5.34 20.35 -12.56
C GLY A 179 6.87 20.36 -12.66
N VAL A 180 7.60 19.64 -11.79
CA VAL A 180 9.07 19.68 -11.71
C VAL A 180 9.71 19.39 -13.08
N ASN A 181 10.75 20.15 -13.43
CA ASN A 181 11.55 19.89 -14.62
C ASN A 181 12.61 18.83 -14.28
N LEU A 182 12.47 17.64 -14.86
CA LEU A 182 13.34 16.48 -14.76
C LEU A 182 13.91 16.10 -16.14
N ARG A 183 13.92 17.01 -17.11
CA ARG A 183 14.43 16.76 -18.47
C ARG A 183 15.82 16.14 -18.45
N GLY A 184 16.01 15.08 -19.24
CA GLY A 184 17.29 14.40 -19.37
C GLY A 184 17.86 13.82 -18.07
N SER A 185 17.06 13.67 -17.00
CA SER A 185 17.52 13.09 -15.75
C SER A 185 17.67 11.58 -15.87
N ASN A 186 18.64 11.01 -15.16
CA ASN A 186 18.74 9.58 -14.94
C ASN A 186 17.90 9.17 -13.72
N LEU A 187 16.84 8.40 -13.94
CA LEU A 187 15.92 7.82 -12.97
C LEU A 187 15.84 6.28 -13.17
N GLN A 188 16.86 5.68 -13.78
CA GLN A 188 16.93 4.23 -13.98
C GLN A 188 16.78 3.50 -12.64
N GLY A 189 15.87 2.54 -12.57
CA GLY A 189 15.59 1.76 -11.35
C GLY A 189 15.00 2.57 -10.19
N ALA A 190 14.71 3.87 -10.34
CA ALA A 190 14.20 4.69 -9.25
C ALA A 190 12.82 4.20 -8.78
N ASN A 191 12.60 4.26 -7.47
CA ASN A 191 11.29 3.97 -6.89
C ASN A 191 10.45 5.25 -6.84
N LEU A 192 9.49 5.38 -7.74
CA LEU A 192 8.52 6.48 -7.85
C LEU A 192 7.09 6.00 -7.52
N ALA A 193 6.94 4.88 -6.81
CA ALA A 193 5.64 4.31 -6.48
C ALA A 193 4.80 5.36 -5.73
N LYS A 194 3.56 5.57 -6.18
CA LYS A 194 2.60 6.55 -5.63
C LYS A 194 3.07 8.02 -5.70
N ALA A 195 4.17 8.33 -6.40
CA ALA A 195 4.64 9.71 -6.57
C ALA A 195 3.66 10.54 -7.41
N ASN A 196 3.57 11.84 -7.13
CA ASN A 196 2.75 12.80 -7.88
C ASN A 196 3.60 13.62 -8.84
N LEU A 197 3.68 13.17 -10.09
CA LEU A 197 4.41 13.77 -11.21
C LEU A 197 3.49 14.58 -12.14
N LYS A 198 2.34 15.04 -11.64
CA LYS A 198 1.34 15.75 -12.45
C LYS A 198 1.98 16.96 -13.14
N GLY A 199 1.95 16.97 -14.48
CA GLY A 199 2.52 18.05 -15.28
C GLY A 199 4.04 18.17 -15.22
N ALA A 200 4.76 17.20 -14.64
CA ALA A 200 6.22 17.20 -14.63
C ALA A 200 6.77 17.06 -16.05
N ASP A 201 7.95 17.63 -16.27
CA ASP A 201 8.64 17.54 -17.55
C ASP A 201 9.79 16.55 -17.46
N LEU A 202 9.61 15.39 -18.06
CA LEU A 202 10.53 14.25 -18.12
C LEU A 202 11.04 14.06 -19.56
N THR A 203 11.02 15.09 -20.41
CA THR A 203 11.50 14.95 -21.80
C THR A 203 12.94 14.42 -21.81
N GLY A 204 13.18 13.35 -22.55
CA GLY A 204 14.49 12.70 -22.65
C GLY A 204 14.99 12.01 -21.37
N ALA A 205 14.17 11.86 -20.33
CA ALA A 205 14.59 11.21 -19.09
C ALA A 205 14.81 9.69 -19.28
N GLN A 206 15.75 9.12 -18.52
CA GLN A 206 16.03 7.68 -18.47
C GLN A 206 15.31 7.09 -17.25
N LEU A 207 14.35 6.19 -17.48
CA LEU A 207 13.43 5.62 -16.49
C LEU A 207 13.39 4.08 -16.59
N GLN A 208 14.41 3.46 -17.19
CA GLN A 208 14.45 2.02 -17.42
C GLN A 208 14.33 1.29 -16.09
N GLY A 209 13.41 0.33 -16.00
CA GLY A 209 13.16 -0.44 -14.78
C GLY A 209 12.61 0.37 -13.59
N ALA A 210 12.27 1.65 -13.76
CA ALA A 210 11.73 2.47 -12.67
C ALA A 210 10.37 1.92 -12.19
N ASN A 211 10.12 2.00 -10.90
CA ASN A 211 8.83 1.65 -10.31
C ASN A 211 7.91 2.88 -10.24
N LEU A 212 6.97 3.01 -11.16
CA LEU A 212 5.96 4.08 -11.22
C LEU A 212 4.56 3.57 -10.82
N ALA A 213 4.47 2.45 -10.08
CA ALA A 213 3.20 1.88 -9.67
C ALA A 213 2.34 2.93 -8.95
N ARG A 214 1.12 3.14 -9.47
CA ARG A 214 0.12 4.10 -8.97
C ARG A 214 0.60 5.55 -8.94
N ALA A 215 1.67 5.89 -9.64
CA ALA A 215 2.12 7.27 -9.78
C ALA A 215 1.08 8.11 -10.54
N ASN A 216 0.99 9.39 -10.21
CA ASN A 216 0.15 10.33 -10.92
C ASN A 216 0.98 11.12 -11.95
N LEU A 217 0.97 10.66 -13.19
CA LEU A 217 1.62 11.27 -14.36
C LEU A 217 0.66 12.12 -15.20
N LYS A 218 -0.50 12.50 -14.65
CA LYS A 218 -1.50 13.26 -15.39
C LYS A 218 -0.89 14.52 -16.00
N LYS A 219 -1.00 14.67 -17.33
CA LYS A 219 -0.42 15.77 -18.12
C LYS A 219 1.11 15.89 -18.05
N ALA A 220 1.83 14.88 -17.58
CA ALA A 220 3.29 14.88 -17.62
C ALA A 220 3.79 14.82 -19.07
N ILE A 221 4.96 15.38 -19.32
CA ILE A 221 5.62 15.37 -20.63
C ILE A 221 6.77 14.37 -20.55
N LEU A 222 6.69 13.29 -21.31
CA LEU A 222 7.66 12.18 -21.37
C LEU A 222 8.16 11.98 -22.80
N GLN A 223 8.12 13.03 -23.64
CA GLN A 223 8.59 12.95 -25.01
C GLN A 223 10.06 12.49 -25.04
N ASP A 224 10.43 11.61 -25.97
CA ASP A 224 11.80 11.11 -26.15
C ASP A 224 12.41 10.40 -24.92
N SER A 225 11.62 10.09 -23.90
CA SER A 225 12.10 9.39 -22.70
C SER A 225 12.22 7.88 -22.91
N ASN A 226 12.99 7.20 -22.08
CA ASN A 226 13.09 5.74 -22.10
C ASN A 226 12.57 5.14 -20.79
N LEU A 227 11.44 4.44 -20.86
CA LEU A 227 10.75 3.77 -19.77
C LEU A 227 10.82 2.24 -19.86
N ASP A 228 11.75 1.68 -20.64
CA ASP A 228 11.80 0.24 -20.91
C ASP A 228 11.81 -0.58 -19.60
N ASN A 229 10.98 -1.62 -19.55
CA ASN A 229 10.80 -2.49 -18.38
C ASN A 229 10.29 -1.80 -17.10
N SER A 230 9.77 -0.57 -17.16
CA SER A 230 9.21 0.11 -16.00
C SER A 230 7.84 -0.45 -15.56
N ASN A 231 7.53 -0.33 -14.26
CA ASN A 231 6.24 -0.73 -13.69
C ASN A 231 5.31 0.49 -13.61
N LEU A 232 4.26 0.51 -14.41
CA LEU A 232 3.22 1.56 -14.43
C LEU A 232 1.87 1.04 -13.91
N TYR A 233 1.88 -0.02 -13.08
CA TYR A 233 0.67 -0.65 -12.55
C TYR A 233 -0.26 0.37 -11.91
N GLY A 234 -1.49 0.48 -12.42
CA GLY A 234 -2.51 1.41 -11.89
C GLY A 234 -2.14 2.90 -11.96
N ALA A 235 -1.09 3.28 -12.71
CA ALA A 235 -0.67 4.67 -12.82
C ALA A 235 -1.73 5.54 -13.52
N ASN A 236 -1.81 6.81 -13.13
CA ASN A 236 -2.67 7.78 -13.80
C ASN A 236 -1.88 8.52 -14.89
N LEU A 237 -2.00 8.06 -16.13
CA LEU A 237 -1.34 8.58 -17.32
C LEU A 237 -2.22 9.55 -18.11
N GLN A 238 -3.33 10.02 -17.53
CA GLN A 238 -4.32 10.81 -18.24
C GLN A 238 -3.69 12.03 -18.91
N ALA A 239 -3.85 12.15 -20.22
CA ALA A 239 -3.31 13.24 -21.05
C ALA A 239 -1.79 13.44 -20.93
N ALA A 240 -1.03 12.41 -20.51
CA ALA A 240 0.42 12.42 -20.56
C ALA A 240 0.92 12.31 -22.01
N ASN A 241 2.05 12.93 -22.31
CA ASN A 241 2.65 12.92 -23.64
C ASN A 241 3.89 12.00 -23.66
N PHE A 242 3.78 10.86 -24.33
CA PHE A 242 4.83 9.88 -24.54
C PHE A 242 5.30 9.83 -26.00
N SER A 243 5.11 10.89 -26.78
CA SER A 243 5.55 10.92 -28.18
C SER A 243 7.03 10.56 -28.30
N GLU A 244 7.34 9.65 -29.22
CA GLU A 244 8.70 9.16 -29.50
C GLU A 244 9.43 8.51 -28.30
N ALA A 245 8.71 8.22 -27.20
CA ALA A 245 9.28 7.52 -26.05
C ALA A 245 9.47 6.02 -26.31
N SER A 246 10.46 5.42 -25.67
CA SER A 246 10.61 3.96 -25.58
C SER A 246 9.89 3.45 -24.33
N LEU A 247 8.97 2.50 -24.52
CA LEU A 247 8.09 1.89 -23.52
C LEU A 247 8.08 0.38 -23.72
N VAL A 248 9.23 -0.21 -24.09
CA VAL A 248 9.34 -1.64 -24.37
C VAL A 248 9.13 -2.42 -23.07
N LYS A 249 8.26 -3.43 -23.10
CA LYS A 249 7.96 -4.30 -21.94
C LYS A 249 7.49 -3.57 -20.68
N ILE A 250 6.90 -2.39 -20.80
CA ILE A 250 6.31 -1.73 -19.63
C ILE A 250 5.14 -2.53 -19.07
N ARG A 251 4.89 -2.40 -17.76
CA ARG A 251 3.69 -2.94 -17.12
C ARG A 251 2.69 -1.85 -16.77
N ALA A 252 1.82 -1.48 -17.69
CA ALA A 252 0.72 -0.50 -17.51
C ALA A 252 -0.64 -1.17 -17.23
N LEU A 253 -0.62 -2.34 -16.56
CA LEU A 253 -1.80 -3.06 -16.12
C LEU A 253 -2.68 -2.14 -15.23
N TRP A 254 -3.99 -2.07 -15.50
CA TRP A 254 -4.94 -1.16 -14.83
C TRP A 254 -4.68 0.36 -14.95
N ALA A 255 -3.72 0.79 -15.77
CA ALA A 255 -3.40 2.22 -15.90
C ALA A 255 -4.58 3.03 -16.49
N ASN A 256 -4.69 4.28 -16.06
CA ASN A 256 -5.61 5.25 -16.66
C ASN A 256 -4.85 6.09 -17.70
N SER A 257 -4.91 5.69 -18.96
CA SER A 257 -4.23 6.37 -20.08
C SER A 257 -5.20 7.18 -20.96
N ARG A 258 -6.32 7.63 -20.40
CA ARG A 258 -7.27 8.46 -21.14
C ARG A 258 -6.59 9.68 -21.73
N ASP A 259 -6.84 9.95 -23.01
CA ASP A 259 -6.24 11.06 -23.75
C ASP A 259 -4.70 11.07 -23.79
N ALA A 260 -4.01 10.00 -23.36
CA ALA A 260 -2.57 9.93 -23.44
C ALA A 260 -2.10 9.91 -24.90
N ILE A 261 -0.96 10.53 -25.18
CA ILE A 261 -0.40 10.66 -26.53
C ILE A 261 0.80 9.73 -26.62
N PHE A 262 0.77 8.78 -27.54
CA PHE A 262 1.82 7.78 -27.80
C PHE A 262 2.32 7.87 -29.24
N HIS A 263 2.33 9.06 -29.84
CA HIS A 263 2.71 9.22 -31.24
C HIS A 263 4.11 8.66 -31.47
N ARG A 264 4.25 7.70 -32.39
CA ARG A 264 5.54 7.06 -32.73
C ARG A 264 6.28 6.43 -31.53
N ALA A 265 5.60 6.23 -30.40
CA ALA A 265 6.21 5.59 -29.25
C ALA A 265 6.47 4.10 -29.53
N ASN A 266 7.56 3.57 -28.97
CA ASN A 266 7.86 2.15 -29.05
C ASN A 266 7.27 1.41 -27.84
N LEU A 267 6.15 0.72 -28.02
CA LEU A 267 5.44 -0.03 -26.96
C LEU A 267 5.52 -1.55 -27.22
N GLN A 268 6.59 -2.02 -27.86
CA GLN A 268 6.79 -3.43 -28.13
C GLN A 268 6.70 -4.24 -26.83
N SER A 269 5.87 -5.29 -26.82
CA SER A 269 5.62 -6.14 -25.66
C SER A 269 5.12 -5.40 -24.41
N ALA A 270 4.58 -4.19 -24.55
CA ALA A 270 3.96 -3.46 -23.44
C ALA A 270 2.69 -4.17 -22.96
N ASN A 271 2.43 -4.11 -21.66
CA ASN A 271 1.24 -4.67 -21.04
C ASN A 271 0.25 -3.57 -20.63
N PHE A 272 -0.83 -3.42 -21.38
CA PHE A 272 -1.97 -2.52 -21.12
C PHE A 272 -3.22 -3.28 -20.71
N ASN A 273 -3.09 -4.50 -20.17
CA ASN A 273 -4.23 -5.28 -19.75
C ASN A 273 -5.12 -4.46 -18.79
N ARG A 274 -6.43 -4.53 -18.98
CA ARG A 274 -7.45 -3.78 -18.19
C ARG A 274 -7.29 -2.25 -18.20
N ALA A 275 -6.34 -1.67 -18.92
CA ALA A 275 -6.11 -0.23 -18.95
C ALA A 275 -7.32 0.53 -19.51
N ASP A 276 -7.42 1.81 -19.16
CA ASP A 276 -8.37 2.73 -19.76
C ASP A 276 -7.66 3.57 -20.83
N LEU A 277 -7.90 3.25 -22.10
CA LEU A 277 -7.24 3.84 -23.26
C LEU A 277 -8.15 4.79 -24.03
N ARG A 278 -9.32 5.14 -23.48
CA ARG A 278 -10.31 5.97 -24.20
C ARG A 278 -9.72 7.32 -24.57
N GLY A 279 -9.78 7.66 -25.86
CA GLY A 279 -9.21 8.89 -26.41
C GLY A 279 -7.68 8.94 -26.48
N ALA A 280 -6.98 7.86 -26.08
CA ALA A 280 -5.54 7.76 -26.26
C ALA A 280 -5.16 7.73 -27.75
N ASP A 281 -3.98 8.23 -28.09
CA ASP A 281 -3.54 8.38 -29.47
C ASP A 281 -2.24 7.62 -29.75
N PHE A 282 -2.35 6.50 -30.45
CA PHE A 282 -1.24 5.63 -30.83
C PHE A 282 -0.80 5.85 -32.28
N TYR A 283 -1.03 7.02 -32.87
CA TYR A 283 -0.64 7.31 -34.25
C TYR A 283 0.82 6.91 -34.52
N LYS A 284 1.04 5.96 -35.45
CA LYS A 284 2.36 5.40 -35.81
C LYS A 284 3.15 4.75 -34.66
N ALA A 285 2.52 4.44 -33.53
CA ALA A 285 3.17 3.75 -32.42
C ALA A 285 3.46 2.27 -32.78
N ASN A 286 4.42 1.67 -32.09
CA ASN A 286 4.70 0.25 -32.21
C ASN A 286 4.08 -0.53 -31.05
N LEU A 287 3.03 -1.32 -31.28
CA LEU A 287 2.41 -2.21 -30.29
C LEU A 287 2.69 -3.69 -30.61
N GLU A 288 3.77 -4.00 -31.34
CA GLU A 288 4.13 -5.39 -31.66
C GLU A 288 4.24 -6.24 -30.39
N ASN A 289 3.57 -7.39 -30.36
CA ASN A 289 3.49 -8.32 -29.23
C ASN A 289 2.97 -7.68 -27.91
N ALA A 290 2.36 -6.49 -27.95
CA ALA A 290 1.77 -5.86 -26.78
C ALA A 290 0.48 -6.58 -26.38
N THR A 291 0.16 -6.60 -25.09
CA THR A 291 -1.07 -7.20 -24.57
C THR A 291 -2.02 -6.09 -24.09
N LEU A 292 -3.23 -6.08 -24.64
CA LEU A 292 -4.30 -5.10 -24.38
C LEU A 292 -5.59 -5.82 -23.96
N ARG A 293 -5.46 -7.00 -23.33
CA ARG A 293 -6.59 -7.82 -22.91
C ARG A 293 -7.51 -7.02 -22.00
N PHE A 294 -8.81 -7.02 -22.30
CA PHE A 294 -9.81 -6.29 -21.53
C PHE A 294 -9.58 -4.77 -21.38
N ALA A 295 -8.70 -4.18 -22.19
CA ALA A 295 -8.50 -2.73 -22.21
C ALA A 295 -9.74 -2.02 -22.76
N ASP A 296 -9.99 -0.78 -22.32
CA ASP A 296 -11.09 0.04 -22.84
C ASP A 296 -10.58 1.00 -23.91
N LEU A 297 -10.78 0.66 -25.19
CA LEU A 297 -10.47 1.49 -26.36
C LEU A 297 -11.71 2.21 -26.91
N SER A 298 -12.83 2.18 -26.18
CA SER A 298 -14.08 2.78 -26.65
C SER A 298 -14.04 4.31 -26.67
N SER A 299 -15.15 4.94 -27.06
CA SER A 299 -15.24 6.40 -27.11
C SER A 299 -15.74 7.00 -25.80
N MET A 300 -15.44 8.27 -25.57
CA MET A 300 -16.05 9.08 -24.51
C MET A 300 -17.33 9.74 -25.04
N THR A 301 -18.45 9.55 -24.36
CA THR A 301 -19.63 10.41 -24.54
C THR A 301 -19.40 11.68 -23.71
N ASN A 302 -18.86 12.74 -24.32
CA ASN A 302 -18.89 14.05 -23.69
C ASN A 302 -20.34 14.59 -23.73
N ALA A 303 -20.85 15.01 -22.58
CA ALA A 303 -22.21 15.54 -22.42
C ALA A 303 -22.49 16.82 -23.23
N THR A 304 -21.47 17.39 -23.86
CA THR A 304 -21.57 18.50 -24.81
C THR A 304 -21.24 17.99 -26.22
N ARG A 305 -22.28 17.87 -27.06
CA ARG A 305 -22.27 17.39 -28.46
C ARG A 305 -21.01 17.77 -29.28
N ALA A 306 -20.35 16.77 -29.89
CA ALA A 306 -20.02 16.70 -31.34
C ALA A 306 -18.73 15.93 -31.72
N GLN A 307 -17.84 15.51 -30.82
CA GLN A 307 -16.69 14.67 -31.19
C GLN A 307 -16.53 13.47 -30.27
N LEU A 308 -16.94 12.30 -30.77
CA LEU A 308 -16.46 11.02 -30.26
C LEU A 308 -14.96 10.98 -30.50
N LYS A 309 -14.16 10.95 -29.43
CA LYS A 309 -12.71 10.74 -29.51
C LYS A 309 -12.38 9.30 -29.05
N PRO A 310 -12.58 8.29 -29.91
CA PRO A 310 -12.13 6.93 -29.62
C PRO A 310 -10.60 6.87 -29.62
N THR A 311 -10.04 5.77 -29.12
CA THR A 311 -8.60 5.53 -29.23
C THR A 311 -8.16 5.54 -30.70
N ASN A 312 -7.14 6.33 -31.03
CA ASN A 312 -6.60 6.40 -32.39
C ASN A 312 -5.54 5.33 -32.59
N LEU A 313 -5.77 4.41 -33.53
CA LEU A 313 -4.83 3.35 -33.92
C LEU A 313 -4.34 3.49 -35.37
N ARG A 314 -4.46 4.69 -35.96
CA ARG A 314 -4.05 4.92 -37.34
C ARG A 314 -2.55 4.66 -37.51
N GLU A 315 -2.21 3.80 -38.46
CA GLU A 315 -0.82 3.44 -38.80
C GLU A 315 -0.01 2.82 -37.64
N THR A 316 -0.67 2.44 -36.55
CA THR A 316 -0.07 1.72 -35.41
C THR A 316 0.31 0.31 -35.84
N GLU A 317 1.49 -0.17 -35.45
CA GLU A 317 1.90 -1.55 -35.68
C GLU A 317 1.25 -2.47 -34.64
N LEU A 318 0.55 -3.52 -35.08
CA LEU A 318 -0.19 -4.43 -34.21
C LEU A 318 0.23 -5.91 -34.39
N LYS A 319 1.29 -6.21 -35.13
CA LYS A 319 1.76 -7.59 -35.29
C LYS A 319 1.87 -8.33 -33.95
N GLY A 320 1.20 -9.48 -33.81
CA GLY A 320 1.23 -10.29 -32.60
C GLY A 320 0.60 -9.67 -31.35
N ALA A 321 -0.05 -8.49 -31.45
CA ALA A 321 -0.69 -7.86 -30.30
C ALA A 321 -1.95 -8.66 -29.86
N ASP A 322 -2.19 -8.74 -28.55
CA ASP A 322 -3.35 -9.44 -27.98
C ASP A 322 -4.45 -8.47 -27.56
N LEU A 323 -5.57 -8.47 -28.29
CA LEU A 323 -6.75 -7.65 -28.06
C LEU A 323 -7.93 -8.45 -27.46
N TRP A 324 -7.68 -9.62 -26.87
CA TRP A 324 -8.74 -10.46 -26.31
C TRP A 324 -9.57 -9.72 -25.25
N GLY A 325 -10.89 -9.63 -25.45
CA GLY A 325 -11.81 -8.94 -24.52
C GLY A 325 -11.69 -7.42 -24.52
N ALA A 326 -10.84 -6.83 -25.37
CA ALA A 326 -10.70 -5.38 -25.47
C ALA A 326 -12.00 -4.73 -25.96
N LYS A 327 -12.44 -3.69 -25.26
CA LYS A 327 -13.67 -2.96 -25.62
C LYS A 327 -13.36 -1.94 -26.70
N ILE A 328 -13.83 -2.19 -27.92
CA ILE A 328 -13.61 -1.31 -29.08
C ILE A 328 -14.82 -0.44 -29.39
N TRP A 329 -14.60 0.73 -29.98
CA TRP A 329 -15.68 1.59 -30.45
C TRP A 329 -16.29 1.09 -31.77
N SER A 330 -15.44 0.61 -32.69
CA SER A 330 -15.85 0.10 -33.99
C SER A 330 -14.78 -0.84 -34.54
N LYS A 331 -15.15 -1.84 -35.35
CA LYS A 331 -14.18 -2.68 -36.06
C LYS A 331 -13.22 -1.87 -36.94
N PHE A 332 -13.67 -0.74 -37.49
CA PHE A 332 -12.83 0.15 -38.30
C PHE A 332 -11.71 0.82 -37.50
N GLN A 333 -11.85 0.94 -36.18
CA GLN A 333 -10.80 1.43 -35.30
C GLN A 333 -9.55 0.55 -35.40
N ILE A 334 -9.74 -0.78 -35.37
CA ILE A 334 -8.66 -1.75 -35.47
C ILE A 334 -8.12 -1.86 -36.90
N LYS A 335 -9.01 -1.82 -37.92
CA LYS A 335 -8.62 -1.95 -39.34
C LYS A 335 -7.77 -0.77 -39.88
N ARG A 336 -7.63 0.32 -39.12
CA ARG A 336 -6.75 1.47 -39.46
C ARG A 336 -5.29 1.26 -39.05
N ALA A 337 -5.01 0.23 -38.24
CA ALA A 337 -3.67 -0.16 -37.87
C ALA A 337 -2.99 -1.00 -38.98
N LYS A 338 -1.68 -1.16 -38.89
CA LYS A 338 -0.89 -2.09 -39.70
C LYS A 338 -0.92 -3.48 -39.07
N ASN A 339 -0.86 -4.52 -39.90
CA ASN A 339 -0.81 -5.93 -39.49
C ASN A 339 -1.89 -6.33 -38.46
N TRP A 340 -3.05 -5.65 -38.51
CA TRP A 340 -4.15 -5.92 -37.58
C TRP A 340 -4.71 -7.33 -37.72
N GLN A 341 -4.46 -8.01 -38.84
CA GLN A 341 -4.82 -9.39 -39.11
C GLN A 341 -4.04 -10.38 -38.23
N GLU A 342 -2.83 -10.02 -37.78
CA GLU A 342 -1.95 -10.86 -36.98
C GLU A 342 -2.17 -10.70 -35.46
N THR A 343 -3.22 -10.00 -35.04
CA THR A 343 -3.54 -9.84 -33.61
C THR A 343 -4.46 -10.94 -33.11
N THR A 344 -4.31 -11.33 -31.84
CA THR A 344 -5.31 -12.15 -31.15
C THR A 344 -6.56 -11.32 -30.84
N LYS A 345 -7.76 -11.86 -31.13
CA LYS A 345 -9.06 -11.22 -30.88
C LYS A 345 -10.06 -12.27 -30.43
N MET A 346 -11.18 -11.86 -29.83
CA MET A 346 -12.28 -12.80 -29.52
C MET A 346 -12.93 -13.38 -30.79
N PRO A 347 -13.48 -14.60 -30.73
CA PRO A 347 -14.36 -15.11 -31.76
C PRO A 347 -15.50 -14.12 -32.03
N ASN A 348 -15.88 -13.95 -33.30
CA ASN A 348 -16.97 -13.06 -33.74
C ASN A 348 -16.79 -11.55 -33.39
N TRP A 349 -15.59 -11.08 -33.11
CA TRP A 349 -15.33 -9.64 -32.82
C TRP A 349 -15.85 -8.69 -33.92
N GLU A 350 -15.96 -9.14 -35.18
CA GLU A 350 -16.50 -8.35 -36.30
C GLU A 350 -18.02 -8.21 -36.30
N GLN A 351 -18.73 -9.10 -35.58
CA GLN A 351 -20.19 -9.12 -35.42
C GLN A 351 -20.66 -8.35 -34.19
N MET A 352 -19.74 -7.78 -33.40
CA MET A 352 -20.08 -6.99 -32.22
C MET A 352 -20.72 -5.65 -32.63
N GLU A 353 -22.02 -5.67 -32.90
CA GLU A 353 -22.88 -4.50 -32.77
C GLU A 353 -23.00 -4.23 -31.25
N GLN A 354 -22.40 -3.14 -30.75
CA GLN A 354 -22.32 -2.85 -29.32
C GLN A 354 -23.69 -2.99 -28.63
N GLU A 355 -23.83 -3.82 -27.58
CA GLU A 355 -24.16 -3.26 -26.25
C GLU A 355 -23.93 -4.20 -25.06
N ARG A 356 -23.68 -5.51 -25.25
CA ARG A 356 -23.58 -6.45 -24.12
C ARG A 356 -22.13 -6.83 -23.83
N LEU A 357 -21.58 -6.30 -22.73
CA LEU A 357 -20.33 -6.79 -22.15
C LEU A 357 -20.43 -8.31 -21.93
N PRO A 358 -19.38 -9.09 -22.26
CA PRO A 358 -19.38 -10.53 -22.00
C PRO A 358 -19.58 -10.81 -20.51
N ARG A 359 -20.11 -12.01 -20.19
CA ARG A 359 -20.21 -12.45 -18.79
C ARG A 359 -18.81 -12.49 -18.19
N LEU A 360 -18.66 -11.99 -16.97
CA LEU A 360 -17.40 -12.14 -16.23
C LEU A 360 -17.26 -13.61 -15.83
N ARG A 361 -16.10 -14.21 -16.06
CA ARG A 361 -15.82 -15.60 -15.65
C ARG A 361 -14.87 -15.59 -14.45
N ILE A 362 -15.31 -16.13 -13.33
CA ILE A 362 -14.56 -16.13 -12.08
C ILE A 362 -14.39 -17.57 -11.61
N ALA A 363 -13.15 -18.01 -11.49
CA ALA A 363 -12.81 -19.34 -11.00
C ALA A 363 -12.60 -19.31 -9.47
N LEU A 364 -13.03 -20.38 -8.80
CA LEU A 364 -12.61 -20.76 -7.46
C LEU A 364 -11.72 -22.00 -7.59
N LEU A 365 -10.45 -21.91 -7.21
CA LEU A 365 -9.61 -23.10 -7.07
C LEU A 365 -9.92 -23.73 -5.71
N LYS A 366 -10.26 -25.01 -5.73
CA LYS A 366 -10.55 -25.78 -4.52
C LYS A 366 -9.82 -27.12 -4.52
N PRO A 367 -9.42 -27.64 -3.36
CA PRO A 367 -8.89 -29.00 -3.26
C PRO A 367 -9.88 -30.04 -3.80
N GLU A 368 -9.38 -31.10 -4.44
CA GLU A 368 -10.18 -32.24 -4.94
C GLU A 368 -10.89 -33.00 -3.82
N THR A 369 -10.26 -33.08 -2.65
CA THR A 369 -10.89 -33.67 -1.47
C THR A 369 -11.92 -32.67 -0.94
N SER A 370 -13.20 -33.03 -1.05
CA SER A 370 -14.37 -32.28 -0.56
C SER A 370 -14.13 -31.69 0.84
N GLN A 371 -13.66 -30.45 0.91
CA GLN A 371 -13.62 -29.66 2.13
C GLN A 371 -14.85 -28.76 2.12
N SER A 372 -15.70 -28.96 3.12
CA SER A 372 -16.94 -28.20 3.36
C SER A 372 -16.73 -26.68 3.26
N LEU A 373 -15.56 -26.16 3.64
CA LEU A 373 -15.24 -24.75 3.58
C LEU A 373 -15.15 -24.22 2.14
N SER A 374 -14.50 -24.96 1.25
CA SER A 374 -14.36 -24.56 -0.16
C SER A 374 -15.69 -24.61 -0.89
N ASP A 375 -16.54 -25.58 -0.56
CA ASP A 375 -17.90 -25.65 -1.09
C ASP A 375 -18.79 -24.52 -0.54
N ALA A 376 -18.59 -24.10 0.72
CA ALA A 376 -19.24 -22.93 1.28
C ALA A 376 -18.81 -21.63 0.57
N TYR A 377 -17.52 -21.48 0.24
CA TYR A 377 -17.04 -20.37 -0.60
C TYR A 377 -17.77 -20.38 -1.95
N GLU A 378 -17.80 -21.53 -2.63
CA GLU A 378 -18.44 -21.66 -3.94
C GLU A 378 -19.93 -21.31 -3.91
N LEU A 379 -20.66 -21.81 -2.90
CA LEU A 379 -22.08 -21.51 -2.71
C LEU A 379 -22.30 -20.01 -2.48
N GLY A 380 -21.46 -19.38 -1.66
CA GLY A 380 -21.49 -17.94 -1.40
C GLY A 380 -21.27 -17.13 -2.68
N MET A 381 -20.28 -17.55 -3.48
CA MET A 381 -19.98 -16.95 -4.77
C MET A 381 -21.16 -17.06 -5.75
N ARG A 382 -21.77 -18.25 -5.86
CA ARG A 382 -22.90 -18.52 -6.75
C ARG A 382 -24.13 -17.69 -6.38
N ARG A 383 -24.43 -17.53 -5.09
CA ARG A 383 -25.56 -16.72 -4.60
C ARG A 383 -25.37 -15.22 -4.82
N ALA A 384 -24.14 -14.73 -4.73
CA ALA A 384 -23.83 -13.32 -4.97
C ALA A 384 -23.65 -12.97 -6.46
N ALA A 385 -23.40 -13.97 -7.32
CA ALA A 385 -23.27 -13.79 -8.76
C ALA A 385 -24.63 -13.44 -9.39
N ASN A 386 -24.68 -12.34 -10.15
CA ASN A 386 -25.81 -12.05 -11.03
C ASN A 386 -25.69 -12.79 -12.37
N ARG A 387 -26.75 -12.79 -13.20
CA ARG A 387 -26.79 -13.44 -14.53
C ARG A 387 -25.70 -13.02 -15.54
N ARG A 388 -24.87 -12.01 -15.21
CA ARG A 388 -23.72 -11.54 -16.01
C ARG A 388 -22.37 -11.98 -15.43
N VAL A 389 -22.37 -12.95 -14.53
CA VAL A 389 -21.19 -13.53 -13.91
C VAL A 389 -21.34 -15.05 -13.91
N GLU A 390 -20.30 -15.73 -14.34
CA GLU A 390 -20.20 -17.18 -14.40
C GLU A 390 -19.16 -17.65 -13.39
N ILE A 391 -19.53 -18.62 -12.56
CA ILE A 391 -18.69 -19.14 -11.48
C ILE A 391 -18.25 -20.57 -11.82
N TRP A 392 -16.94 -20.77 -11.87
CA TRP A 392 -16.31 -22.06 -12.14
C TRP A 392 -15.63 -22.57 -10.87
N GLY A 393 -16.16 -23.64 -10.27
CA GLY A 393 -15.47 -24.36 -9.20
C GLY A 393 -14.49 -25.36 -9.81
N ILE A 394 -13.19 -25.12 -9.65
CA ILE A 394 -12.12 -25.91 -10.27
C ILE A 394 -11.46 -26.76 -9.19
N PRO A 395 -11.78 -28.06 -9.10
CA PRO A 395 -11.09 -28.96 -8.20
C PRO A 395 -9.65 -29.18 -8.67
N HIS A 396 -8.71 -29.33 -7.74
CA HIS A 396 -7.34 -29.70 -8.05
C HIS A 396 -6.69 -30.60 -7.01
N SER A 397 -5.75 -31.43 -7.46
CA SER A 397 -4.83 -32.12 -6.58
C SER A 397 -3.88 -31.13 -5.90
N SER A 398 -3.51 -31.43 -4.65
CA SER A 398 -2.59 -30.60 -3.85
C SER A 398 -1.24 -30.42 -4.54
N GLY A 399 -0.55 -29.35 -4.19
CA GLY A 399 0.80 -29.06 -4.63
C GLY A 399 0.91 -27.88 -5.60
N VAL A 400 1.95 -27.08 -5.40
CA VAL A 400 2.22 -25.82 -6.11
C VAL A 400 2.33 -26.01 -7.62
N GLU A 401 2.91 -27.11 -8.09
CA GLU A 401 3.03 -27.38 -9.53
C GLU A 401 1.67 -27.56 -10.21
N ASN A 402 0.72 -28.22 -9.54
CA ASN A 402 -0.62 -28.44 -10.06
C ASN A 402 -1.43 -27.14 -10.05
N GLU A 403 -1.31 -26.36 -8.96
CA GLU A 403 -1.87 -25.00 -8.89
C GLU A 403 -1.37 -24.14 -10.06
N ALA A 404 -0.05 -24.13 -10.31
CA ALA A 404 0.55 -23.36 -11.40
C ALA A 404 0.05 -23.79 -12.80
N LYS A 405 -0.10 -25.10 -13.04
CA LYS A 405 -0.66 -25.64 -14.30
C LYS A 405 -2.11 -25.18 -14.51
N ILE A 406 -2.93 -25.22 -13.46
CA ILE A 406 -4.33 -24.82 -13.52
C ILE A 406 -4.46 -23.32 -13.72
N ILE A 407 -3.69 -22.51 -12.99
CA ILE A 407 -3.66 -21.06 -13.18
C ILE A 407 -3.30 -20.73 -14.64
N LYS A 408 -2.32 -21.42 -15.23
CA LYS A 408 -1.99 -21.25 -16.66
C LYS A 408 -3.18 -21.58 -17.57
N GLN A 409 -3.84 -22.73 -17.34
CA GLN A 409 -5.02 -23.11 -18.12
C GLN A 409 -6.15 -22.07 -18.01
N LEU A 410 -6.41 -21.54 -16.81
CA LEU A 410 -7.43 -20.52 -16.58
C LEU A 410 -7.11 -19.19 -17.30
N ILE A 411 -5.83 -18.83 -17.41
CA ILE A 411 -5.39 -17.69 -18.23
C ILE A 411 -5.69 -17.95 -19.71
N ASP A 412 -5.34 -19.13 -20.20
CA ASP A 412 -5.53 -19.55 -21.60
C ASP A 412 -7.03 -19.61 -21.95
N ASP A 413 -7.87 -20.07 -21.02
CA ASP A 413 -9.33 -20.07 -21.12
C ASP A 413 -9.94 -18.65 -21.03
N GLY A 414 -9.14 -17.66 -20.61
CA GLY A 414 -9.50 -16.26 -20.53
C GLY A 414 -10.34 -15.87 -19.31
N MET A 415 -10.09 -16.50 -18.15
CA MET A 415 -10.74 -16.13 -16.90
C MET A 415 -10.54 -14.65 -16.56
N ASP A 416 -11.57 -14.03 -16.00
CA ASP A 416 -11.51 -12.65 -15.55
C ASP A 416 -10.97 -12.52 -14.13
N GLY A 417 -11.25 -13.49 -13.28
CA GLY A 417 -10.79 -13.52 -11.90
C GLY A 417 -10.57 -14.91 -11.36
N ILE A 418 -9.69 -15.02 -10.38
CA ILE A 418 -9.36 -16.24 -9.65
C ILE A 418 -9.50 -15.94 -8.16
N ILE A 419 -10.24 -16.80 -7.47
CA ILE A 419 -10.34 -16.84 -6.02
C ILE A 419 -9.68 -18.16 -5.58
N LEU A 420 -8.75 -18.09 -4.63
CA LEU A 420 -8.04 -19.28 -4.15
C LEU A 420 -7.49 -19.10 -2.74
N THR A 421 -7.23 -20.21 -2.07
CA THR A 421 -6.24 -20.26 -0.99
C THR A 421 -4.94 -20.77 -1.62
N PRO A 422 -3.85 -19.99 -1.65
CA PRO A 422 -2.58 -20.46 -2.20
C PRO A 422 -2.10 -21.72 -1.47
N GLU A 423 -1.63 -22.71 -2.23
CA GLU A 423 -1.02 -23.94 -1.70
C GLU A 423 0.21 -23.61 -0.84
N ASP A 424 1.06 -22.69 -1.31
CA ASP A 424 2.22 -22.19 -0.57
C ASP A 424 2.36 -20.66 -0.72
N PRO A 425 2.66 -19.92 0.36
CA PRO A 425 2.73 -18.46 0.33
C PRO A 425 3.90 -17.86 -0.49
N VAL A 426 4.92 -18.65 -0.80
CA VAL A 426 6.11 -18.20 -1.54
C VAL A 426 6.14 -18.85 -2.91
N ASP A 427 5.95 -20.16 -2.98
CA ASP A 427 6.13 -20.92 -4.22
C ASP A 427 4.95 -20.74 -5.19
N SER A 428 3.77 -20.32 -4.72
CA SER A 428 2.64 -19.93 -5.58
C SER A 428 2.82 -18.55 -6.25
N LEU A 429 3.72 -17.70 -5.77
CA LEU A 429 3.88 -16.32 -6.25
C LEU A 429 4.16 -16.21 -7.76
N PRO A 430 5.03 -17.04 -8.38
CA PRO A 430 5.29 -16.96 -9.82
C PRO A 430 4.05 -17.22 -10.68
N ALA A 431 3.22 -18.20 -10.30
CA ALA A 431 1.99 -18.53 -11.02
C ALA A 431 0.95 -17.41 -10.89
N LEU A 432 0.77 -16.90 -9.66
CA LEU A 432 -0.10 -15.77 -9.38
C LEU A 432 0.36 -14.51 -10.13
N LYS A 433 1.67 -14.26 -10.21
CA LYS A 433 2.22 -13.10 -10.93
C LYS A 433 1.89 -13.20 -12.42
N LYS A 434 2.02 -14.38 -13.00
CA LYS A 434 1.63 -14.65 -14.39
C LYS A 434 0.14 -14.37 -14.63
N ALA A 435 -0.73 -14.76 -13.70
CA ALA A 435 -2.17 -14.45 -13.77
C ALA A 435 -2.45 -12.95 -13.65
N SER A 436 -1.82 -12.27 -12.68
CA SER A 436 -1.94 -10.81 -12.51
C SER A 436 -1.51 -10.09 -13.79
N ASP A 437 -0.33 -10.43 -14.34
CA ASP A 437 0.20 -9.84 -15.56
C ASP A 437 -0.69 -10.13 -16.78
N ALA A 438 -1.40 -11.26 -16.82
CA ALA A 438 -2.42 -11.56 -17.82
C ALA A 438 -3.75 -10.77 -17.66
N GLY A 439 -3.86 -9.94 -16.61
CA GLY A 439 -5.04 -9.13 -16.31
C GLY A 439 -6.14 -9.86 -15.55
N VAL A 440 -5.81 -10.99 -14.92
CA VAL A 440 -6.72 -11.76 -14.06
C VAL A 440 -6.80 -11.11 -12.68
N ALA A 441 -8.02 -10.87 -12.20
CA ALA A 441 -8.25 -10.34 -10.86
C ALA A 441 -8.10 -11.44 -9.81
N ILE A 442 -7.07 -11.34 -8.96
CA ILE A 442 -6.77 -12.34 -7.93
C ILE A 442 -7.33 -11.88 -6.57
N ILE A 443 -8.07 -12.76 -5.90
CA ILE A 443 -8.47 -12.63 -4.49
C ILE A 443 -7.97 -13.87 -3.76
N THR A 444 -7.34 -13.67 -2.60
CA THR A 444 -7.03 -14.80 -1.71
C THR A 444 -8.10 -14.95 -0.65
N VAL A 445 -8.37 -16.19 -0.24
CA VAL A 445 -9.23 -16.51 0.90
C VAL A 445 -8.45 -17.37 1.88
N ASP A 446 -8.81 -17.32 3.16
CA ASP A 446 -8.15 -18.01 4.29
C ASP A 446 -6.70 -17.53 4.57
N PHE A 447 -5.86 -17.49 3.54
CA PHE A 447 -4.49 -17.02 3.61
C PHE A 447 -4.31 -15.61 2.99
N CYS A 448 -3.75 -14.69 3.78
CA CYS A 448 -3.44 -13.33 3.35
C CYS A 448 -1.94 -13.11 3.26
N PHE A 449 -1.46 -12.65 2.10
CA PHE A 449 -0.09 -12.17 1.93
C PHE A 449 0.17 -10.93 2.79
N ASP A 450 1.44 -10.72 3.17
CA ASP A 450 1.86 -9.42 3.69
C ASP A 450 1.72 -8.33 2.60
N PHE A 451 1.62 -7.06 3.01
CA PHE A 451 1.36 -5.96 2.09
C PHE A 451 2.43 -5.81 1.00
N ILE A 452 3.69 -6.17 1.28
CA ILE A 452 4.81 -6.01 0.35
C ILE A 452 4.74 -7.08 -0.74
N LYS A 453 4.52 -8.34 -0.35
CA LYS A 453 4.37 -9.48 -1.27
C LYS A 453 3.07 -9.41 -2.07
N ALA A 454 2.02 -8.82 -1.49
CA ALA A 454 0.74 -8.65 -2.16
C ALA A 454 0.74 -7.51 -3.20
N GLU A 455 1.67 -6.54 -3.10
CA GLU A 455 1.64 -5.33 -3.92
C GLU A 455 1.79 -5.70 -5.41
N ASP A 456 0.72 -5.44 -6.16
CA ASP A 456 0.51 -5.74 -7.58
C ASP A 456 0.22 -7.21 -7.96
N LEU A 457 -0.03 -8.07 -6.98
CA LEU A 457 -0.40 -9.48 -7.19
C LEU A 457 -1.90 -9.72 -6.97
N ALA A 458 -2.37 -9.45 -5.75
CA ALA A 458 -3.75 -9.71 -5.33
C ALA A 458 -4.48 -8.39 -5.03
N ILE A 459 -5.80 -8.40 -5.21
CA ILE A 459 -6.66 -7.22 -5.02
C ILE A 459 -7.21 -7.16 -3.59
N ALA A 460 -7.47 -8.31 -2.99
CA ALA A 460 -7.93 -8.41 -1.62
C ALA A 460 -7.64 -9.79 -1.05
N CYS A 461 -7.70 -9.86 0.28
CA CYS A 461 -7.82 -11.11 1.00
C CYS A 461 -9.03 -11.08 1.93
N PHE A 462 -9.71 -12.21 2.07
CA PHE A 462 -10.77 -12.41 3.04
C PHE A 462 -10.42 -13.58 3.95
N ASN A 463 -10.33 -13.34 5.25
CA ASN A 463 -10.00 -14.38 6.22
C ASN A 463 -10.76 -14.16 7.53
N THR A 464 -10.79 -15.17 8.39
CA THR A 464 -11.20 -15.02 9.78
C THR A 464 -9.99 -14.81 10.68
N ASN A 465 -10.23 -14.33 11.90
CA ASN A 465 -9.19 -14.26 12.93
C ASN A 465 -9.10 -15.58 13.69
N SER A 466 -8.12 -16.42 13.33
CA SER A 466 -7.94 -17.74 13.95
C SER A 466 -7.64 -17.68 15.45
N PHE A 467 -6.92 -16.66 15.92
CA PHE A 467 -6.70 -16.48 17.36
C PHE A 467 -8.01 -16.19 18.09
N GLN A 468 -8.82 -15.27 17.56
CA GLN A 468 -10.11 -14.91 18.15
C GLN A 468 -11.08 -16.10 18.16
N MET A 469 -11.10 -16.88 17.07
CA MET A 469 -11.88 -18.13 17.00
C MET A 469 -11.53 -19.10 18.13
N GLY A 470 -10.23 -19.30 18.38
CA GLY A 470 -9.76 -20.10 19.51
C GLY A 470 -10.16 -19.51 20.86
N TYR A 471 -9.99 -18.20 21.02
CA TYR A 471 -10.32 -17.49 22.25
C TYR A 471 -11.82 -17.62 22.59
N ASP A 472 -12.70 -17.36 21.63
CA ASP A 472 -14.16 -17.44 21.82
C ASP A 472 -14.60 -18.89 22.08
N SER A 473 -13.93 -19.88 21.47
CA SER A 473 -14.12 -21.30 21.78
C SER A 473 -13.76 -21.62 23.24
N GLY A 474 -12.60 -21.16 23.73
CA GLY A 474 -12.18 -21.39 25.11
C GLY A 474 -13.07 -20.68 26.13
N GLN A 475 -13.57 -19.49 25.81
CA GLN A 475 -14.54 -18.79 26.66
C GLN A 475 -15.85 -19.58 26.79
N TYR A 476 -16.38 -20.09 25.67
CA TYR A 476 -17.57 -20.92 25.70
C TYR A 476 -17.34 -22.23 26.47
N ILE A 477 -16.20 -22.90 26.28
CA ILE A 477 -15.82 -24.10 27.05
C ILE A 477 -15.84 -23.82 28.55
N ALA A 478 -15.27 -22.69 28.99
CA ALA A 478 -15.29 -22.30 30.40
C ALA A 478 -16.71 -22.05 30.93
N GLN A 479 -17.54 -21.33 30.19
CA GLN A 479 -18.94 -21.06 30.55
C GLN A 479 -19.75 -22.37 30.65
N TRP A 480 -19.63 -23.22 29.63
CA TRP A 480 -20.30 -24.50 29.57
C TRP A 480 -19.87 -25.42 30.72
N THR A 481 -18.57 -25.43 31.05
CA THR A 481 -18.02 -26.22 32.15
C THR A 481 -18.56 -25.74 33.50
N GLN A 482 -18.58 -24.43 33.73
CA GLN A 482 -19.14 -23.84 34.95
C GLN A 482 -20.62 -24.20 35.13
N LYS A 483 -21.40 -24.18 34.04
CA LYS A 483 -22.83 -24.48 34.03
C LYS A 483 -23.13 -25.97 34.24
N ASN A 484 -22.42 -26.85 33.54
CA ASN A 484 -22.81 -28.26 33.43
C ASN A 484 -22.01 -29.20 34.34
N LEU A 485 -20.75 -28.88 34.63
CA LEU A 485 -19.87 -29.74 35.43
C LEU A 485 -19.64 -29.20 36.85
N LEU A 486 -19.73 -27.89 37.05
CA LEU A 486 -19.44 -27.23 38.32
C LEU A 486 -20.56 -26.28 38.83
N PRO A 487 -21.86 -26.66 38.77
CA PRO A 487 -22.97 -25.72 39.02
C PRO A 487 -23.00 -25.13 40.44
N ASN A 488 -22.46 -25.84 41.43
CA ASN A 488 -22.49 -25.47 42.85
C ASN A 488 -21.08 -25.32 43.47
N SER A 489 -20.03 -25.32 42.65
CA SER A 489 -18.66 -25.44 43.15
C SER A 489 -18.05 -24.10 43.56
N SER A 490 -17.75 -23.96 44.85
CA SER A 490 -16.69 -23.09 45.40
C SER A 490 -15.33 -23.79 45.46
N SER A 491 -15.22 -25.01 44.92
CA SER A 491 -14.03 -25.87 44.94
C SER A 491 -13.22 -25.80 43.62
N ARG A 492 -11.88 -25.84 43.75
CA ARG A 492 -10.91 -25.90 42.65
C ARG A 492 -10.83 -27.31 42.03
N GLN A 493 -11.96 -27.94 41.71
CA GLN A 493 -11.94 -29.24 41.04
C GLN A 493 -11.49 -29.05 39.60
N SER A 494 -10.36 -29.68 39.24
CA SER A 494 -9.78 -29.54 37.90
C SER A 494 -10.55 -30.41 36.90
N VAL A 495 -10.99 -29.81 35.80
CA VAL A 495 -11.71 -30.50 34.72
C VAL A 495 -10.72 -30.95 33.65
N GLN A 496 -10.79 -32.22 33.26
CA GLN A 496 -9.87 -32.79 32.28
C GLN A 496 -10.34 -32.50 30.86
N ILE A 497 -9.47 -31.81 30.11
CA ILE A 497 -9.62 -31.53 28.69
C ILE A 497 -8.51 -32.25 27.92
N ALA A 498 -8.86 -32.79 26.76
CA ALA A 498 -7.90 -33.34 25.82
C ALA A 498 -8.01 -32.66 24.46
N LEU A 499 -6.88 -32.58 23.77
CA LEU A 499 -6.76 -31.85 22.51
C LEU A 499 -6.61 -32.82 21.35
N VAL A 500 -7.37 -32.57 20.28
CA VAL A 500 -7.21 -33.23 19.00
C VAL A 500 -6.78 -32.15 18.01
N ASP A 501 -5.50 -32.17 17.65
CA ASP A 501 -4.92 -31.21 16.73
C ASP A 501 -4.91 -31.79 15.30
N GLY A 502 -5.17 -30.95 14.31
CA GLY A 502 -5.14 -31.30 12.89
C GLY A 502 -3.84 -30.91 12.19
N ALA A 503 -2.86 -30.39 12.93
CA ALA A 503 -1.74 -29.67 12.32
C ALA A 503 -0.71 -30.58 11.62
N VAL A 504 -0.62 -30.41 10.30
CA VAL A 504 0.62 -30.65 9.52
C VAL A 504 1.38 -29.32 9.29
N TYR A 505 0.82 -28.17 9.68
CA TYR A 505 1.39 -26.84 9.39
C TYR A 505 1.27 -25.87 10.57
N ASP A 506 2.21 -24.93 10.67
CA ASP A 506 2.27 -23.82 11.65
C ASP A 506 1.00 -22.94 11.72
N ARG A 507 0.06 -23.10 10.77
CA ARG A 507 -1.21 -22.35 10.65
C ARG A 507 -2.22 -22.62 11.79
N TYR A 508 -2.12 -23.74 12.52
CA TYR A 508 -3.08 -24.09 13.59
C TYR A 508 -2.68 -23.61 14.99
N TYR A 509 -1.47 -23.07 15.13
CA TYR A 509 -0.97 -22.52 16.39
C TYR A 509 -1.86 -21.41 16.98
N PRO A 510 -2.49 -20.51 16.20
CA PRO A 510 -3.32 -19.44 16.75
C PRO A 510 -4.62 -19.91 17.41
N TYR A 511 -5.29 -20.96 16.90
CA TYR A 511 -6.52 -21.49 17.51
C TYR A 511 -6.23 -22.02 18.92
N LEU A 512 -5.20 -22.85 19.03
CA LEU A 512 -4.79 -23.43 20.31
C LEU A 512 -4.34 -22.34 21.29
N GLN A 513 -3.55 -21.36 20.83
CA GLN A 513 -3.16 -20.21 21.65
C GLN A 513 -4.37 -19.44 22.19
N GLY A 514 -5.38 -19.22 21.34
CA GLY A 514 -6.62 -18.56 21.73
C GLY A 514 -7.34 -19.35 22.83
N VAL A 515 -7.55 -20.65 22.62
CA VAL A 515 -8.21 -21.54 23.59
C VAL A 515 -7.45 -21.57 24.91
N SER A 516 -6.14 -21.80 24.87
CA SER A 516 -5.30 -21.85 26.07
C SER A 516 -5.35 -20.52 26.84
N LYS A 517 -5.33 -19.37 26.14
CA LYS A 517 -5.46 -18.07 26.79
C LYS A 517 -6.83 -17.91 27.47
N ALA A 518 -7.92 -18.19 26.77
CA ALA A 518 -9.26 -18.03 27.32
C ALA A 518 -9.53 -18.96 28.52
N ILE A 519 -9.04 -20.22 28.45
CA ILE A 519 -9.11 -21.18 29.54
C ILE A 519 -8.31 -20.69 30.76
N ASN A 520 -7.07 -20.21 30.55
CA ASN A 520 -6.22 -19.71 31.64
C ASN A 520 -6.76 -18.43 32.30
N GLU A 521 -7.49 -17.60 31.56
CA GLU A 521 -8.14 -16.39 32.08
C GLU A 521 -9.49 -16.69 32.76
N SER A 522 -9.99 -17.93 32.68
CA SER A 522 -11.26 -18.32 33.26
C SER A 522 -11.16 -18.64 34.75
N ASN A 523 -12.30 -18.66 35.45
CA ASN A 523 -12.38 -19.06 36.85
C ASN A 523 -12.43 -20.58 37.05
N VAL A 524 -12.32 -21.37 35.97
CA VAL A 524 -12.37 -22.83 35.99
C VAL A 524 -10.94 -23.37 35.91
N SER A 525 -10.59 -24.32 36.78
CA SER A 525 -9.32 -25.03 36.69
C SER A 525 -9.41 -26.11 35.62
N PHE A 526 -8.58 -26.04 34.59
CA PHE A 526 -8.49 -27.05 33.55
C PHE A 526 -7.15 -27.79 33.61
N GLU A 527 -7.19 -29.09 33.37
CA GLU A 527 -6.01 -29.93 33.20
C GLU A 527 -6.00 -30.47 31.76
N ILE A 528 -5.03 -30.05 30.95
CA ILE A 528 -4.80 -30.64 29.64
C ILE A 528 -4.08 -31.97 29.86
N VAL A 529 -4.81 -33.08 29.74
CA VAL A 529 -4.27 -34.41 30.10
C VAL A 529 -3.51 -35.10 28.99
N ASP A 530 -3.86 -34.82 27.73
CA ASP A 530 -3.23 -35.43 26.56
C ASP A 530 -3.57 -34.63 25.28
N SER A 531 -2.77 -34.81 24.24
CA SER A 531 -2.97 -34.20 22.92
C SER A 531 -2.57 -35.16 21.80
N VAL A 532 -3.39 -35.29 20.75
CA VAL A 532 -3.06 -36.13 19.57
C VAL A 532 -3.13 -35.32 18.29
N SER A 533 -2.21 -35.60 17.37
CA SER A 533 -2.25 -35.06 16.01
C SER A 533 -2.93 -36.04 15.04
N VAL A 534 -3.88 -35.50 14.26
CA VAL A 534 -4.69 -36.17 13.24
C VAL A 534 -4.37 -35.55 11.89
N THR A 535 -3.85 -36.35 10.95
CA THR A 535 -3.55 -35.91 9.58
C THR A 535 -4.45 -36.61 8.55
N SER A 536 -5.17 -37.66 8.98
CA SER A 536 -6.20 -38.33 8.18
C SER A 536 -7.28 -38.94 9.07
N THR A 537 -8.42 -39.30 8.49
CA THR A 537 -9.52 -40.00 9.22
C THR A 537 -9.09 -41.33 9.83
N ARG A 538 -8.01 -41.96 9.34
CA ARG A 538 -7.45 -43.21 9.90
C ARG A 538 -6.82 -43.02 11.29
N ASP A 539 -6.49 -41.78 11.65
CA ASP A 539 -5.93 -41.44 12.96
C ASP A 539 -6.97 -41.48 14.09
N ILE A 540 -8.25 -41.81 13.80
CA ILE A 540 -9.28 -42.07 14.80
C ILE A 540 -8.82 -43.05 15.89
N ILE A 541 -7.97 -44.02 15.55
CA ILE A 541 -7.39 -44.99 16.49
C ILE A 541 -6.58 -44.28 17.58
N LYS A 542 -5.86 -43.20 17.25
CA LYS A 542 -5.09 -42.40 18.21
C LYS A 542 -6.03 -41.71 19.20
N VAL A 543 -7.12 -41.11 18.72
CA VAL A 543 -8.12 -40.45 19.57
C VAL A 543 -8.81 -41.46 20.49
N LYS A 544 -9.21 -42.63 19.98
CA LYS A 544 -9.78 -43.71 20.80
C LYS A 544 -8.81 -44.19 21.88
N LYS A 545 -7.50 -44.29 21.56
CA LYS A 545 -6.47 -44.64 22.53
C LYS A 545 -6.34 -43.58 23.63
N LEU A 546 -6.36 -42.30 23.27
CA LEU A 546 -6.39 -41.19 24.24
C LEU A 546 -7.57 -41.33 25.20
N LEU A 547 -8.78 -41.56 24.66
CA LEU A 547 -10.00 -41.70 25.48
C LEU A 547 -9.93 -42.91 26.43
N LYS A 548 -9.34 -44.02 25.97
CA LYS A 548 -9.12 -45.21 26.80
C LYS A 548 -8.10 -44.98 27.93
N ASN A 549 -7.02 -44.27 27.63
CA ASN A 549 -5.96 -43.99 28.60
C ASN A 549 -6.37 -42.95 29.65
N ASN A 550 -7.30 -42.06 29.29
CA ASN A 550 -7.74 -40.96 30.13
C ASN A 550 -9.25 -41.07 30.40
N PRO A 551 -9.69 -42.04 31.23
CA PRO A 551 -11.11 -42.32 31.43
C PRO A 551 -11.88 -41.19 32.11
N ASN A 552 -11.22 -40.18 32.68
CA ASN A 552 -11.86 -39.04 33.34
C ASN A 552 -11.99 -37.79 32.45
N VAL A 553 -11.53 -37.86 31.19
CA VAL A 553 -11.76 -36.78 30.21
C VAL A 553 -13.25 -36.55 30.03
N GLN A 554 -13.63 -35.28 30.08
CA GLN A 554 -15.01 -34.83 29.84
C GLN A 554 -15.13 -33.95 28.60
N ILE A 555 -14.01 -33.36 28.15
CA ILE A 555 -13.98 -32.39 27.05
C ILE A 555 -12.91 -32.80 26.05
N LEU A 556 -13.30 -32.88 24.77
CA LEU A 556 -12.38 -32.89 23.64
C LEU A 556 -12.49 -31.57 22.88
N TRP A 557 -11.35 -30.96 22.59
CA TRP A 557 -11.28 -29.82 21.68
C TRP A 557 -10.57 -30.16 20.37
N GLY A 558 -11.24 -29.93 19.24
CA GLY A 558 -10.73 -30.13 17.90
C GLY A 558 -10.22 -28.83 17.25
N GLY A 559 -8.96 -28.82 16.83
CA GLY A 559 -8.30 -27.63 16.27
C GLY A 559 -8.52 -27.37 14.78
N SER A 560 -9.20 -28.28 14.07
CA SER A 560 -9.50 -28.18 12.63
C SER A 560 -10.75 -29.00 12.30
N ASN A 561 -11.31 -28.83 11.10
CA ASN A 561 -12.46 -29.63 10.65
C ASN A 561 -12.18 -31.13 10.78
N LEU A 562 -11.05 -31.60 10.25
CA LEU A 562 -10.65 -33.01 10.33
C LEU A 562 -10.48 -33.49 11.78
N ALA A 563 -9.86 -32.67 12.62
CA ALA A 563 -9.63 -33.02 14.02
C ALA A 563 -10.95 -33.10 14.81
N THR A 564 -11.84 -32.13 14.64
CA THR A 564 -13.15 -32.08 15.29
C THR A 564 -14.04 -33.25 14.82
N GLU A 565 -14.06 -33.56 13.53
CA GLU A 565 -14.80 -34.71 13.01
C GLU A 565 -14.26 -36.04 13.53
N THR A 566 -12.94 -36.18 13.57
CA THR A 566 -12.29 -37.40 14.09
C THR A 566 -12.57 -37.56 15.58
N ALA A 567 -12.54 -36.47 16.35
CA ALA A 567 -12.90 -36.45 17.76
C ALA A 567 -14.36 -36.89 17.98
N LEU A 568 -15.27 -36.29 17.23
CA LEU A 568 -16.70 -36.58 17.28
C LEU A 568 -17.01 -38.04 16.95
N THR A 569 -16.38 -38.57 15.90
CA THR A 569 -16.52 -39.96 15.48
C THR A 569 -15.94 -40.90 16.53
N ALA A 570 -14.78 -40.59 17.12
CA ALA A 570 -14.16 -41.40 18.16
C ALA A 570 -15.03 -41.49 19.42
N VAL A 571 -15.64 -40.38 19.87
CA VAL A 571 -16.55 -40.36 21.03
C VAL A 571 -17.79 -41.20 20.75
N THR A 572 -18.38 -41.03 19.56
CA THR A 572 -19.59 -41.75 19.14
C THR A 572 -19.36 -43.26 19.05
N GLU A 573 -18.31 -43.69 18.34
CA GLU A 573 -17.98 -45.11 18.18
C GLU A 573 -17.48 -45.77 19.47
N SER A 574 -17.07 -44.99 20.47
CA SER A 574 -16.70 -45.50 21.79
C SER A 574 -17.88 -45.55 22.77
N GLY A 575 -19.08 -45.12 22.35
CA GLY A 575 -20.27 -45.08 23.21
C GLY A 575 -20.17 -44.06 24.35
N LEU A 576 -19.43 -42.97 24.15
CA LEU A 576 -19.11 -41.98 25.19
C LEU A 576 -19.95 -40.69 25.11
N ASN A 577 -21.04 -40.67 24.33
CA ASN A 577 -21.84 -39.47 24.03
C ASN A 577 -22.31 -38.72 25.30
N ASN A 578 -22.69 -39.46 26.34
CA ASN A 578 -23.19 -38.90 27.59
C ASN A 578 -22.08 -38.47 28.57
N LYS A 579 -20.81 -38.74 28.24
CA LYS A 579 -19.66 -38.55 29.13
C LYS A 579 -18.67 -37.53 28.59
N VAL A 580 -18.40 -37.57 27.28
CA VAL A 580 -17.40 -36.73 26.63
C VAL A 580 -18.10 -35.82 25.64
N LYS A 581 -17.89 -34.53 25.79
CA LYS A 581 -18.41 -33.50 24.90
C LYS A 581 -17.30 -32.93 24.01
N VAL A 582 -17.66 -32.61 22.78
CA VAL A 582 -16.76 -32.22 21.69
C VAL A 582 -17.03 -30.79 21.29
N PHE A 583 -15.96 -30.01 21.27
CA PHE A 583 -15.93 -28.59 20.91
C PHE A 583 -14.88 -28.42 19.81
N GLY A 584 -15.08 -27.53 18.85
CA GLY A 584 -13.98 -27.29 17.91
C GLY A 584 -14.30 -26.44 16.70
N VAL A 585 -13.28 -26.30 15.86
CA VAL A 585 -13.40 -25.70 14.54
C VAL A 585 -14.03 -26.74 13.61
N LEU A 586 -15.17 -26.38 13.03
CA LEU A 586 -15.90 -27.24 12.11
C LEU A 586 -16.72 -26.39 11.15
N ASP A 587 -16.78 -26.75 9.87
CA ASP A 587 -17.74 -26.11 8.98
C ASP A 587 -19.14 -26.67 9.24
N LEU A 588 -20.14 -25.81 9.23
CA LEU A 588 -21.50 -26.27 9.47
C LEU A 588 -22.08 -26.97 8.23
N SER A 589 -22.40 -28.25 8.38
CA SER A 589 -23.27 -29.01 7.45
C SER A 589 -24.67 -29.17 8.04
N LYS A 590 -25.62 -29.65 7.23
CA LYS A 590 -26.97 -29.97 7.71
C LYS A 590 -26.93 -30.99 8.84
N GLU A 591 -26.16 -32.06 8.67
CA GLU A 591 -26.00 -33.12 9.65
C GLU A 591 -25.37 -32.58 10.95
N LYS A 592 -24.37 -31.70 10.86
CA LYS A 592 -23.73 -31.10 12.05
C LYS A 592 -24.65 -30.12 12.77
N ALA A 593 -25.49 -29.38 12.04
CA ALA A 593 -26.51 -28.54 12.64
C ALA A 593 -27.58 -29.38 13.35
N GLU A 594 -28.04 -30.47 12.75
CA GLU A 594 -28.95 -31.43 13.42
C GLU A 594 -28.31 -32.01 14.69
N MET A 595 -27.01 -32.33 14.65
CA MET A 595 -26.26 -32.75 15.83
C MET A 595 -26.15 -31.66 16.91
N LEU A 596 -26.08 -30.38 16.56
CA LEU A 596 -26.14 -29.29 17.56
C LEU A 596 -27.57 -29.08 18.11
N LEU A 597 -28.60 -29.51 17.39
CA LEU A 597 -29.98 -29.41 17.84
C LEU A 597 -30.44 -30.62 18.68
N ASP A 598 -29.69 -31.73 18.65
CA ASP A 598 -29.92 -32.91 19.49
C ASP A 598 -29.12 -32.83 20.80
N ALA A 599 -29.83 -32.67 21.92
CA ALA A 599 -29.23 -32.62 23.25
C ALA A 599 -28.44 -33.89 23.64
N ASN A 600 -28.70 -35.03 22.99
CA ASN A 600 -27.96 -36.28 23.23
C ASN A 600 -26.68 -36.39 22.41
N SER A 601 -26.46 -35.46 21.47
CA SER A 601 -25.26 -35.41 20.68
C SER A 601 -24.05 -35.06 21.55
N PRO A 602 -22.87 -35.64 21.26
CA PRO A 602 -21.63 -35.23 21.91
C PRO A 602 -21.12 -33.87 21.42
N LEU A 603 -21.64 -33.31 20.33
CA LEU A 603 -21.16 -32.04 19.76
C LEU A 603 -21.79 -30.83 20.45
N GLU A 604 -21.00 -30.05 21.19
CA GLU A 604 -21.49 -28.89 21.97
C GLU A 604 -21.28 -27.54 21.28
N LEU A 605 -20.21 -27.43 20.49
CA LEU A 605 -19.77 -26.18 19.88
C LEU A 605 -19.17 -26.42 18.50
N ILE A 606 -19.56 -25.56 17.56
CA ILE A 606 -18.91 -25.36 16.29
C ILE A 606 -18.44 -23.90 16.20
N ILE A 607 -17.14 -23.71 15.94
CA ILE A 607 -16.61 -22.44 15.46
C ILE A 607 -16.47 -22.52 13.93
N ASP A 608 -17.35 -21.81 13.22
CA ASP A 608 -17.44 -21.81 11.76
C ASP A 608 -16.71 -20.60 11.14
N GLN A 609 -15.94 -20.85 10.08
CA GLN A 609 -15.09 -19.86 9.41
C GLN A 609 -15.86 -18.90 8.48
N SER A 610 -17.20 -18.93 8.48
CA SER A 610 -18.04 -18.02 7.68
C SER A 610 -17.80 -18.11 6.18
N GLY A 611 -17.56 -19.34 5.68
CA GLY A 611 -17.23 -19.60 4.27
C GLY A 611 -18.23 -19.00 3.28
N LEU A 612 -19.52 -19.11 3.56
CA LEU A 612 -20.57 -18.54 2.71
C LEU A 612 -20.42 -17.01 2.53
N GLN A 613 -20.14 -16.29 3.63
CA GLN A 613 -19.95 -14.85 3.60
C GLN A 613 -18.65 -14.48 2.87
N ILE A 614 -17.54 -15.17 3.18
CA ILE A 614 -16.25 -14.96 2.51
C ILE A 614 -16.39 -15.13 0.99
N GLY A 615 -17.01 -16.22 0.52
CA GLY A 615 -17.22 -16.45 -0.91
C GLY A 615 -18.08 -15.37 -1.58
N SER A 616 -19.15 -14.94 -0.90
CA SER A 616 -20.04 -13.87 -1.35
C SER A 616 -19.31 -12.52 -1.48
N ASP A 617 -18.51 -12.16 -0.47
CA ASP A 617 -17.78 -10.89 -0.45
C ASP A 617 -16.59 -10.89 -1.40
N ALA A 618 -15.89 -12.01 -1.53
CA ALA A 618 -14.81 -12.21 -2.49
C ALA A 618 -15.30 -12.00 -3.93
N VAL A 619 -16.40 -12.65 -4.35
CA VAL A 619 -16.92 -12.47 -5.72
C VAL A 619 -17.46 -11.06 -5.95
N LYS A 620 -18.13 -10.44 -4.97
CA LYS A 620 -18.61 -9.05 -5.08
C LYS A 620 -17.43 -8.09 -5.27
N LYS A 621 -16.34 -8.29 -4.53
CA LYS A 621 -15.12 -7.50 -4.66
C LYS A 621 -14.49 -7.67 -6.03
N THR A 622 -14.35 -8.91 -6.51
CA THR A 622 -13.87 -9.21 -7.87
C THR A 622 -14.70 -8.51 -8.94
N ILE A 623 -16.03 -8.65 -8.89
CA ILE A 623 -16.95 -7.98 -9.82
C ILE A 623 -16.81 -6.45 -9.76
N SER A 624 -16.71 -5.88 -8.56
CA SER A 624 -16.59 -4.43 -8.37
C SER A 624 -15.31 -3.87 -9.02
N VAL A 625 -14.20 -4.59 -8.88
CA VAL A 625 -12.89 -4.21 -9.44
C VAL A 625 -12.91 -4.35 -10.96
N LEU A 626 -13.37 -5.50 -11.46
CA LEU A 626 -13.48 -5.78 -12.90
C LEU A 626 -14.40 -4.78 -13.63
N ARG A 627 -15.47 -4.32 -12.97
CA ARG A 627 -16.41 -3.33 -13.54
C ARG A 627 -15.97 -1.88 -13.34
N LYS A 628 -14.73 -1.63 -12.88
CA LYS A 628 -14.14 -0.28 -12.69
C LYS A 628 -15.01 0.68 -11.85
N LYS A 629 -15.81 0.16 -10.90
CA LYS A 629 -16.71 0.99 -10.08
C LYS A 629 -15.98 1.80 -9.00
N ARG A 630 -14.70 1.52 -8.71
CA ARG A 630 -13.81 2.30 -7.82
C ARG A 630 -12.34 2.13 -8.26
N SER A 631 -11.48 3.07 -7.89
CA SER A 631 -10.01 3.04 -7.98
C SER A 631 -9.38 1.97 -7.05
N GLY A 632 -9.94 0.76 -7.03
CA GLY A 632 -9.79 -0.22 -5.95
C GLY A 632 -8.79 -1.34 -6.20
N ALA A 633 -7.65 -1.05 -6.83
CA ALA A 633 -6.55 -2.01 -6.99
C ALA A 633 -5.61 -2.09 -5.77
N ASP A 634 -5.85 -1.30 -4.72
CA ASP A 634 -5.11 -1.42 -3.47
C ASP A 634 -5.46 -2.75 -2.79
N TYR A 635 -4.46 -3.60 -2.59
CA TYR A 635 -4.57 -4.79 -1.75
C TYR A 635 -5.09 -4.41 -0.36
N ARG A 636 -6.12 -5.10 0.09
CA ARG A 636 -6.69 -4.94 1.44
C ARG A 636 -7.08 -6.30 2.00
N VAL A 637 -6.80 -6.48 3.29
CA VAL A 637 -7.31 -7.61 4.07
C VAL A 637 -8.66 -7.21 4.66
N TYR A 638 -9.67 -8.06 4.47
CA TYR A 638 -11.01 -7.90 5.01
C TYR A 638 -11.25 -9.03 6.02
N PRO A 639 -11.04 -8.76 7.33
CA PRO A 639 -11.37 -9.75 8.35
C PRO A 639 -12.88 -9.96 8.37
N VAL A 640 -13.30 -11.22 8.29
CA VAL A 640 -14.69 -11.66 8.42
C VAL A 640 -14.88 -12.20 9.83
N LYS A 641 -15.99 -11.82 10.47
CA LYS A 641 -16.34 -12.33 11.79
C LYS A 641 -16.68 -13.81 11.66
N HIS A 642 -16.04 -14.66 12.45
CA HIS A 642 -16.39 -16.07 12.52
C HIS A 642 -17.74 -16.27 13.23
N ARG A 643 -18.29 -17.47 13.15
CA ARG A 643 -19.55 -17.83 13.79
C ARG A 643 -19.30 -18.82 14.93
N LEU A 644 -20.02 -18.62 16.03
CA LEU A 644 -20.02 -19.48 17.20
C LEU A 644 -21.42 -20.09 17.30
N LEU A 645 -21.52 -21.40 17.13
CA LEU A 645 -22.78 -22.15 17.05
C LEU A 645 -22.77 -23.23 18.12
N THR A 646 -23.81 -23.27 18.95
CA THR A 646 -23.81 -24.10 20.18
C THR A 646 -25.15 -24.78 20.40
N GLN A 647 -25.16 -25.84 21.20
CA GLN A 647 -26.42 -26.46 21.65
C GLN A 647 -27.25 -25.53 22.55
N ASP A 648 -26.59 -24.63 23.29
CA ASP A 648 -27.24 -23.67 24.18
C ASP A 648 -27.97 -22.54 23.44
N ASP A 649 -27.71 -22.36 22.13
CA ASP A 649 -28.36 -21.38 21.27
C ASP A 649 -28.91 -22.03 19.98
N PRO A 650 -29.97 -22.87 20.10
CA PRO A 650 -30.52 -23.59 18.97
C PRO A 650 -31.20 -22.67 17.94
N ASP A 651 -31.60 -21.46 18.34
CA ASP A 651 -32.22 -20.50 17.42
C ASP A 651 -31.21 -19.96 16.42
N THR A 652 -29.99 -19.61 16.87
CA THR A 652 -28.89 -19.24 15.97
C THR A 652 -28.52 -20.37 15.00
N VAL A 653 -28.55 -21.64 15.47
CA VAL A 653 -28.31 -22.81 14.59
C VAL A 653 -29.42 -22.95 13.54
N ARG A 654 -30.69 -22.77 13.91
CA ARG A 654 -31.83 -22.84 12.97
C ARG A 654 -31.83 -21.71 11.96
N ASP A 655 -31.51 -20.50 12.38
CA ASP A 655 -31.44 -19.34 11.48
C ASP A 655 -30.35 -19.53 10.41
N PHE A 656 -29.26 -20.21 10.76
CA PHE A 656 -28.26 -20.61 9.78
C PHE A 656 -28.77 -21.66 8.79
N LEU A 657 -29.47 -22.70 9.26
CA LEU A 657 -30.02 -23.74 8.37
C LEU A 657 -30.92 -23.13 7.28
N LYS A 658 -31.70 -22.10 7.64
CA LYS A 658 -32.48 -21.30 6.70
C LYS A 658 -31.59 -20.52 5.73
N GLU A 659 -30.50 -19.92 6.21
CA GLU A 659 -29.52 -19.23 5.35
C GLU A 659 -29.00 -20.18 4.27
N TYR A 660 -28.68 -21.43 4.58
CA TYR A 660 -28.16 -22.41 3.62
C TYR A 660 -29.24 -23.04 2.74
N GLY A 661 -30.52 -22.76 2.99
CA GLY A 661 -31.65 -23.33 2.24
C GLY A 661 -31.84 -24.83 2.52
N TRP A 662 -31.42 -25.28 3.71
CA TRP A 662 -31.53 -26.68 4.15
C TRP A 662 -32.78 -26.93 5.01
N PHE A 663 -33.53 -25.87 5.32
CA PHE A 663 -34.77 -25.86 6.07
C PHE A 663 -35.94 -25.34 5.25
#